data_AF-A0A9P8MYT7-F1
#
_entry.id   AF-A0A9P8MYT7-F1
#
_cell.length_a   1.000
_cell.length_b   1.000
_cell.length_c   1.000
_cell.angle_alpha   90.00
_cell.angle_beta   90.00
_cell.angle_gamma   90.00
#
_symmetry.space_group_name_H-M   'P 1'
#
loop_
_entity.id
_entity.type
_entity.pdbx_description
1 polymer ?
#
loop_
_entity_poly.entity_id
_entity_poly.type
_entity_poly.pdbx_seq_one_letter_code
_entity_poly.pdbx_strand_id
1 'polypeptide(L)'
;MARTAPGTLGDYAAVASQDMTENTEASSTGIGAGGRAPGTSSDPPAPPSADGTTIMEAGGAGTETGDGELQNQQPAPHAGGRAPGASSDSLAPSPPDGTTDTEAGGAVTEAGGAGTEASGAGTETGDDEPRHRQPGTEARSLRRRLGIDGILTLIPGSVVLLLVVLAEAALWQEAAWARQGGEPRRPWINIFTRNWTTTSITISTAIVRTIVALQAGLVAALLAAIILESIGAPLRDGPFYSIVRALTVSPLTLLLRSSSWPKGILAFSVYALLVTEVLVTLACQFLSTLLVSDLANAPVVGLSVPLTDTIFLDQSPTFNMVQLWQAPPTSSWTFAEVSGSHLQKGNFDNTGNTYRALLPLNEGRRKRLRRFHGPAPILDSQVACFRPQMRNITMRRPGPLLTGFVGISSGQIGNQMLMEPTSMNINCEIPDGNLYAAGTSLCYPNSGMRPSHMPSLKPGQDISTIPVNIPLDPFYLVNPSRQASEMFVMVNIGSIPAMDGLVPNSTADSHWPDNVWHDDGPWAVASSNLSNDAVRVTACIASLGYKTLTVDINSSVDAREPRVTWDSLAAKYDTGASRIQLGASSKMESFQERGVLSLAPVSQWEHEDKTTQNNDSDYFRRAIEVSFPARLGNLPQQADSGVLLSKITPGAHEVEGTDQAHPAHVDLFHDVLGDTGSPALALQALLTRLCQMAYYERLDRTNTTAPASVSFSSSVLIPVRWTGFSAATALVAAHFVLVVAVTVLFLRLARDSLIGNSWQAVSQAVSEDTRPLLEQAGAMTDKDIEAWAKRRSLGIARPAGLAYRRNGRRALGLLDGKAG
;
A
#
# COMPACT_ATOMS: atom_id res chain seq x y z
N MET A 1 1.46 -35.47 46.09
CA MET A 1 0.94 -34.43 47.00
C MET A 1 0.47 -33.28 46.11
N ALA A 2 -0.76 -32.75 46.13
CA ALA A 2 -1.67 -32.40 47.25
C ALA A 2 -1.16 -31.17 48.03
N ARG A 3 -1.94 -30.16 48.45
CA ARG A 3 -3.42 -29.86 48.45
C ARG A 3 -3.58 -28.34 48.76
N THR A 4 -4.64 -27.56 48.50
CA THR A 4 -5.81 -27.53 47.58
C THR A 4 -6.53 -26.17 47.75
N ALA A 5 -7.29 -25.69 46.75
CA ALA A 5 -8.32 -24.65 46.95
C ALA A 5 -9.62 -25.24 47.58
N PRO A 6 -10.48 -24.41 48.19
CA PRO A 6 -11.77 -24.00 47.58
C PRO A 6 -12.04 -22.49 47.79
N GLY A 7 -13.10 -21.79 47.34
CA GLY A 7 -14.49 -22.09 46.91
C GLY A 7 -15.41 -21.05 47.60
N THR A 8 -16.65 -20.75 47.19
CA THR A 8 -17.61 -21.37 46.25
C THR A 8 -18.71 -20.38 45.78
N LEU A 9 -19.30 -20.66 44.60
CA LEU A 9 -20.70 -20.52 44.08
C LEU A 9 -21.68 -19.47 44.67
N GLY A 10 -22.71 -19.00 43.94
CA GLY A 10 -23.29 -19.37 42.61
C GLY A 10 -24.56 -18.50 42.35
N ASP A 11 -25.48 -18.74 41.42
CA ASP A 11 -25.58 -19.66 40.26
C ASP A 11 -26.81 -19.24 39.39
N TYR A 12 -26.85 -19.66 38.10
CA TYR A 12 -27.97 -19.93 37.14
C TYR A 12 -29.41 -19.36 37.35
N ALA A 13 -30.33 -19.21 36.37
CA ALA A 13 -30.53 -19.59 34.94
C ALA A 13 -31.73 -18.75 34.40
N ALA A 14 -32.30 -18.86 33.19
CA ALA A 14 -31.95 -19.21 31.81
C ALA A 14 -33.29 -19.45 31.04
N VAL A 15 -33.44 -18.85 29.84
CA VAL A 15 -34.26 -19.30 28.67
C VAL A 15 -35.77 -19.63 28.84
N ALA A 16 -36.61 -18.93 28.05
CA ALA A 16 -37.78 -19.50 27.37
C ALA A 16 -38.21 -18.64 26.14
N SER A 17 -38.69 -19.28 25.07
CA SER A 17 -39.36 -18.65 23.93
C SER A 17 -40.68 -19.36 23.65
N GLN A 18 -41.74 -18.64 23.26
CA GLN A 18 -42.88 -19.23 22.56
C GLN A 18 -43.67 -18.18 21.73
N ASP A 19 -44.66 -18.64 20.98
CA ASP A 19 -45.01 -18.11 19.66
C ASP A 19 -46.54 -17.90 19.48
N MET A 20 -46.93 -17.11 18.46
CA MET A 20 -48.27 -16.95 17.84
C MET A 20 -49.53 -16.70 18.71
N THR A 21 -50.33 -15.67 18.35
CA THR A 21 -51.65 -15.83 17.67
C THR A 21 -52.35 -14.49 17.40
N GLU A 22 -53.35 -14.50 16.51
CA GLU A 22 -54.16 -13.34 16.07
C GLU A 22 -55.38 -13.06 16.98
N ASN A 23 -55.84 -11.81 17.09
CA ASN A 23 -57.14 -11.37 16.49
C ASN A 23 -57.51 -9.89 16.76
N THR A 24 -57.68 -9.14 15.66
CA THR A 24 -58.91 -8.46 15.17
C THR A 24 -59.90 -7.72 16.11
N GLU A 25 -60.50 -6.66 15.54
CA GLU A 25 -61.70 -5.89 15.97
C GLU A 25 -61.55 -4.78 17.04
N ALA A 26 -62.34 -3.69 17.05
CA ALA A 26 -63.10 -2.97 15.99
C ALA A 26 -63.66 -1.63 16.54
N SER A 27 -64.22 -0.79 15.64
CA SER A 27 -65.03 0.42 15.91
C SER A 27 -64.26 1.63 16.49
N SER A 28 -64.20 2.85 15.92
CA SER A 28 -65.02 3.66 14.98
C SER A 28 -66.08 4.58 15.59
N THR A 29 -65.98 5.87 15.28
CA THR A 29 -67.13 6.78 15.05
C THR A 29 -66.68 7.88 14.09
N GLY A 30 -67.57 8.35 13.22
CA GLY A 30 -67.25 9.40 12.24
C GLY A 30 -68.50 9.95 11.53
N ILE A 31 -68.36 11.16 11.00
CA ILE A 31 -69.35 11.95 10.23
C ILE A 31 -68.50 12.78 9.24
N GLY A 32 -68.76 12.93 7.94
CA GLY A 32 -69.95 12.69 7.10
C GLY A 32 -70.47 14.03 6.55
N ALA A 33 -70.70 14.29 5.26
CA ALA A 33 -70.43 13.57 3.99
C ALA A 33 -69.74 14.57 3.00
N GLY A 34 -69.77 14.55 1.66
CA GLY A 34 -70.47 13.80 0.59
C GLY A 34 -70.88 14.76 -0.55
N GLY A 35 -70.90 14.44 -1.85
CA GLY A 35 -70.56 13.19 -2.57
C GLY A 35 -71.38 13.05 -3.88
N ARG A 36 -70.78 12.59 -4.99
CA ARG A 36 -71.52 12.08 -6.18
C ARG A 36 -70.64 11.33 -7.20
N ALA A 37 -71.10 10.15 -7.63
CA ALA A 37 -70.73 9.42 -8.85
C ALA A 37 -72.00 9.28 -9.74
N PRO A 38 -72.06 8.56 -10.91
CA PRO A 38 -71.54 7.21 -11.25
C PRO A 38 -70.42 7.25 -12.34
N GLY A 39 -69.83 6.16 -12.88
CA GLY A 39 -70.14 4.71 -12.95
C GLY A 39 -70.44 4.26 -14.40
N THR A 40 -70.14 3.05 -14.93
CA THR A 40 -69.51 1.79 -14.44
C THR A 40 -69.16 0.84 -15.62
N SER A 41 -68.17 -0.06 -15.47
CA SER A 41 -67.88 -1.28 -16.30
C SER A 41 -67.41 -1.05 -17.78
N SER A 42 -66.77 -1.97 -18.51
CA SER A 42 -66.42 -3.42 -18.32
C SER A 42 -65.16 -3.87 -19.12
N ASP A 43 -64.43 -4.87 -18.62
CA ASP A 43 -63.34 -5.64 -19.29
C ASP A 43 -63.86 -6.81 -20.18
N PRO A 44 -63.01 -7.60 -20.89
CA PRO A 44 -61.86 -7.28 -21.78
C PRO A 44 -62.07 -7.93 -23.19
N PRO A 45 -61.08 -8.00 -24.13
CA PRO A 45 -60.07 -9.09 -24.14
C PRO A 45 -58.70 -8.72 -24.81
N ALA A 46 -57.85 -9.72 -25.03
CA ALA A 46 -56.60 -9.68 -25.83
C ALA A 46 -56.38 -11.05 -26.51
N PRO A 47 -55.31 -11.28 -27.31
CA PRO A 47 -54.67 -10.46 -28.36
C PRO A 47 -54.83 -11.15 -29.75
N PRO A 48 -54.02 -10.81 -30.77
CA PRO A 48 -53.61 -11.83 -31.75
C PRO A 48 -52.10 -11.79 -32.12
N SER A 49 -51.63 -12.83 -32.80
CA SER A 49 -50.27 -12.99 -33.34
C SER A 49 -50.23 -13.91 -34.56
N ALA A 50 -49.18 -13.78 -35.38
CA ALA A 50 -48.72 -14.68 -36.47
C ALA A 50 -49.30 -14.50 -37.91
N ASP A 51 -48.43 -14.90 -38.85
CA ASP A 51 -48.58 -15.21 -40.31
C ASP A 51 -49.10 -14.12 -41.29
N GLY A 52 -48.63 -14.06 -42.56
CA GLY A 52 -47.56 -14.82 -43.23
C GLY A 52 -47.44 -14.58 -44.76
N THR A 53 -46.40 -15.17 -45.39
CA THR A 53 -46.19 -15.43 -46.84
C THR A 53 -46.00 -14.29 -47.89
N THR A 54 -44.74 -14.11 -48.32
CA THR A 54 -44.16 -14.32 -49.69
C THR A 54 -44.83 -13.75 -50.97
N ILE A 55 -44.03 -13.14 -51.90
CA ILE A 55 -43.87 -13.46 -53.35
C ILE A 55 -43.10 -12.37 -54.16
N MET A 56 -42.36 -12.78 -55.22
CA MET A 56 -41.68 -11.99 -56.30
C MET A 56 -40.52 -11.02 -55.91
N GLU A 57 -39.59 -10.63 -56.80
CA GLU A 57 -38.83 -11.34 -57.87
C GLU A 57 -37.69 -10.44 -58.44
N ALA A 58 -36.83 -11.03 -59.29
CA ALA A 58 -36.03 -10.42 -60.38
C ALA A 58 -34.71 -9.64 -60.13
N GLY A 59 -33.63 -10.11 -60.81
CA GLY A 59 -32.55 -9.31 -61.43
C GLY A 59 -31.42 -8.74 -60.54
N GLY A 60 -30.11 -8.95 -60.78
CA GLY A 60 -29.42 -9.88 -61.70
C GLY A 60 -28.49 -9.19 -62.73
N ALA A 61 -27.17 -9.50 -62.69
CA ALA A 61 -26.07 -8.95 -63.53
C ALA A 61 -25.88 -7.41 -63.40
N GLY A 62 -24.78 -6.75 -63.80
CA GLY A 62 -23.56 -7.03 -64.59
C GLY A 62 -23.10 -5.67 -65.19
N THR A 63 -21.89 -5.44 -65.72
CA THR A 63 -20.67 -6.26 -65.88
C THR A 63 -19.45 -5.34 -66.14
N GLU A 64 -18.26 -5.86 -65.85
CA GLU A 64 -16.93 -5.65 -66.50
C GLU A 64 -16.60 -4.40 -67.36
N THR A 65 -15.48 -3.75 -67.02
CA THR A 65 -14.23 -3.53 -67.84
C THR A 65 -13.26 -2.71 -66.97
N GLY A 66 -11.93 -2.76 -67.02
CA GLY A 66 -10.93 -3.16 -68.03
C GLY A 66 -9.98 -1.94 -68.24
N ASP A 67 -8.64 -1.99 -68.24
CA ASP A 67 -7.67 -3.09 -68.17
C ASP A 67 -6.28 -2.61 -67.64
N GLY A 68 -5.42 -3.57 -67.24
CA GLY A 68 -3.95 -3.52 -67.37
C GLY A 68 -3.10 -2.67 -66.40
N GLU A 69 -1.79 -2.91 -66.24
CA GLU A 69 -0.99 -4.13 -66.45
C GLU A 69 0.27 -4.10 -65.53
N LEU A 70 1.07 -5.18 -65.50
CA LEU A 70 2.25 -5.37 -64.64
C LEU A 70 3.43 -4.44 -65.01
N GLN A 71 4.21 -3.98 -64.01
CA GLN A 71 5.58 -4.52 -63.74
C GLN A 71 6.35 -3.78 -62.62
N ASN A 72 6.84 -4.58 -61.65
CA ASN A 72 8.24 -4.76 -61.21
C ASN A 72 9.21 -3.56 -60.95
N GLN A 73 10.21 -3.84 -60.10
CA GLN A 73 11.49 -3.14 -59.85
C GLN A 73 11.52 -1.96 -58.84
N GLN A 74 12.31 -2.14 -57.78
CA GLN A 74 13.04 -1.05 -57.10
C GLN A 74 14.24 -0.62 -57.96
N PRO A 75 14.71 0.63 -57.82
CA PRO A 75 16.02 0.79 -57.18
C PRO A 75 16.12 1.97 -56.19
N ALA A 76 17.30 2.14 -55.61
CA ALA A 76 17.75 3.18 -54.68
C ALA A 76 19.12 3.72 -55.19
N PRO A 77 19.98 4.45 -54.43
CA PRO A 77 19.79 5.58 -53.50
C PRO A 77 20.74 6.79 -53.80
N HIS A 78 20.67 7.86 -53.00
CA HIS A 78 21.79 8.78 -52.70
C HIS A 78 21.71 9.17 -51.20
N ALA A 79 22.69 8.90 -50.34
CA ALA A 79 24.04 9.49 -50.17
C ALA A 79 24.05 10.78 -49.31
N GLY A 80 24.84 10.91 -48.23
CA GLY A 80 25.70 9.91 -47.56
C GLY A 80 26.69 10.50 -46.52
N GLY A 81 27.48 9.62 -45.89
CA GLY A 81 28.63 9.96 -45.02
C GLY A 81 28.38 9.91 -43.50
N ARG A 82 29.35 9.58 -42.63
CA ARG A 82 30.73 9.06 -42.86
C ARG A 82 31.26 8.37 -41.58
N ALA A 83 31.93 7.21 -41.70
CA ALA A 83 32.60 6.51 -40.59
C ALA A 83 34.11 6.86 -40.49
N PRO A 84 34.84 6.40 -39.43
CA PRO A 84 35.53 5.10 -39.49
C PRO A 84 35.47 4.29 -38.17
N GLY A 85 35.92 3.03 -38.08
CA GLY A 85 36.52 2.12 -39.07
C GLY A 85 37.02 0.81 -38.43
N ALA A 86 37.61 -0.09 -39.24
CA ALA A 86 37.99 -1.49 -38.91
C ALA A 86 36.77 -2.41 -38.65
N SER A 87 36.41 -3.44 -39.43
CA SER A 87 37.13 -4.31 -40.39
C SER A 87 38.13 -5.28 -39.71
N SER A 88 38.23 -6.56 -40.11
CA SER A 88 37.66 -7.24 -41.30
C SER A 88 37.25 -8.70 -41.01
N ASP A 89 36.24 -9.20 -41.74
CA ASP A 89 36.15 -10.47 -42.49
C ASP A 89 36.75 -11.81 -41.97
N SER A 90 36.31 -13.02 -42.38
CA SER A 90 35.09 -13.62 -43.00
C SER A 90 35.41 -15.14 -43.18
N LEU A 91 34.50 -16.13 -43.38
CA LEU A 91 33.03 -16.19 -43.52
C LEU A 91 32.52 -17.58 -43.03
N ALA A 92 31.38 -18.06 -43.54
CA ALA A 92 30.76 -19.39 -43.35
C ALA A 92 30.24 -19.91 -44.74
N PRO A 93 29.39 -20.97 -44.92
CA PRO A 93 28.81 -21.94 -43.96
C PRO A 93 28.75 -23.43 -44.43
N SER A 94 28.04 -24.25 -43.64
CA SER A 94 27.45 -25.62 -43.78
C SER A 94 26.89 -26.05 -45.17
N PRO A 95 26.39 -27.30 -45.42
CA PRO A 95 26.12 -28.49 -44.56
C PRO A 95 26.84 -29.77 -45.16
N PRO A 96 26.36 -31.06 -45.22
CA PRO A 96 25.17 -31.78 -44.71
C PRO A 96 25.47 -33.20 -44.08
N ASP A 97 24.61 -34.20 -44.35
CA ASP A 97 24.58 -35.59 -43.82
C ASP A 97 25.68 -36.56 -44.31
N GLY A 98 25.92 -37.66 -43.57
CA GLY A 98 26.74 -38.79 -44.03
C GLY A 98 26.93 -39.93 -43.01
N THR A 99 26.48 -41.13 -43.36
CA THR A 99 26.44 -42.38 -42.56
C THR A 99 27.78 -43.13 -42.38
N THR A 100 27.75 -44.15 -41.51
CA THR A 100 28.47 -45.47 -41.58
C THR A 100 29.99 -45.61 -41.29
N ASP A 101 30.25 -46.36 -40.20
CA ASP A 101 31.02 -47.63 -40.13
C ASP A 101 32.56 -47.74 -39.95
N THR A 102 32.89 -48.71 -39.06
CA THR A 102 34.09 -49.60 -39.00
C THR A 102 35.51 -49.07 -38.77
N GLU A 103 36.02 -49.39 -37.57
CA GLU A 103 37.20 -50.23 -37.27
C GLU A 103 38.63 -49.96 -37.83
N ALA A 104 39.58 -50.24 -36.92
CA ALA A 104 40.91 -50.85 -37.10
C ALA A 104 42.05 -50.10 -37.85
N GLY A 105 43.19 -49.97 -37.15
CA GLY A 105 44.41 -50.60 -37.72
C GLY A 105 45.77 -49.90 -37.68
N GLY A 106 46.25 -49.45 -36.51
CA GLY A 106 47.66 -49.62 -36.07
C GLY A 106 48.87 -49.01 -36.84
N ALA A 107 49.74 -48.32 -36.09
CA ALA A 107 51.20 -48.26 -36.29
C ALA A 107 51.85 -47.92 -34.92
N VAL A 108 52.57 -48.84 -34.27
CA VAL A 108 54.02 -49.12 -34.41
C VAL A 108 54.95 -48.00 -33.93
N THR A 109 55.60 -48.22 -32.77
CA THR A 109 57.07 -48.13 -32.61
C THR A 109 57.51 -48.76 -31.28
N GLU A 110 58.69 -49.39 -31.28
CA GLU A 110 59.28 -50.07 -30.11
C GLU A 110 60.45 -49.29 -29.50
N ALA A 111 60.60 -49.42 -28.17
CA ALA A 111 61.86 -49.66 -27.43
C ALA A 111 61.47 -49.88 -25.96
N GLY A 112 61.98 -50.83 -25.17
CA GLY A 112 63.23 -51.59 -25.27
C GLY A 112 64.16 -51.16 -24.12
N GLY A 113 64.67 -52.02 -23.23
CA GLY A 113 64.50 -53.48 -23.10
C GLY A 113 65.27 -54.01 -21.86
N ALA A 114 65.48 -55.33 -21.78
CA ALA A 114 66.02 -56.08 -20.62
C ALA A 114 65.14 -56.03 -19.35
N GLY A 115 65.10 -57.04 -18.48
CA GLY A 115 65.84 -58.30 -18.37
C GLY A 115 65.91 -58.70 -16.88
N THR A 116 66.11 -59.95 -16.45
CA THR A 116 66.45 -61.19 -17.15
C THR A 116 66.11 -62.39 -16.23
N GLU A 117 65.53 -63.49 -16.76
CA GLU A 117 65.58 -64.88 -16.25
C GLU A 117 65.04 -65.23 -14.83
N ALA A 118 64.64 -66.47 -14.50
CA ALA A 118 64.25 -67.66 -15.28
C ALA A 118 63.49 -68.69 -14.41
N SER A 119 62.84 -69.68 -15.07
CA SER A 119 62.54 -71.07 -14.63
C SER A 119 62.18 -71.33 -13.15
N GLY A 120 60.99 -71.81 -12.78
CA GLY A 120 60.36 -73.08 -13.23
C GLY A 120 60.06 -73.95 -11.98
N ALA A 121 59.37 -75.10 -12.01
CA ALA A 121 58.57 -75.76 -13.04
C ALA A 121 57.63 -76.81 -12.38
N GLY A 122 56.51 -77.18 -13.05
CA GLY A 122 55.59 -78.26 -12.65
C GLY A 122 54.77 -78.01 -11.37
N THR A 123 53.80 -78.85 -10.98
CA THR A 123 52.96 -79.83 -11.74
C THR A 123 51.76 -80.21 -10.86
N GLU A 124 50.58 -80.36 -11.47
CA GLU A 124 49.39 -81.14 -11.08
C GLU A 124 48.80 -81.16 -9.64
N THR A 125 47.46 -81.01 -9.63
CA THR A 125 46.42 -81.64 -8.78
C THR A 125 46.48 -81.59 -7.25
N GLY A 126 45.35 -81.13 -6.68
CA GLY A 126 45.00 -81.25 -5.27
C GLY A 126 43.65 -80.57 -5.00
N ASP A 127 42.58 -81.36 -4.81
CA ASP A 127 41.30 -80.84 -4.34
C ASP A 127 41.42 -80.45 -2.85
N ASP A 128 41.31 -79.16 -2.55
CA ASP A 128 41.32 -78.65 -1.17
C ASP A 128 40.14 -77.68 -0.97
N GLU A 129 39.18 -78.08 -0.13
CA GLU A 129 37.91 -77.39 0.06
C GLU A 129 38.16 -76.03 0.75
N PRO A 130 37.85 -74.88 0.11
CA PRO A 130 38.21 -73.57 0.64
C PRO A 130 37.31 -73.18 1.81
N ARG A 131 37.72 -73.59 3.02
CA ARG A 131 37.13 -73.19 4.31
C ARG A 131 36.70 -71.73 4.28
N HIS A 132 35.40 -71.48 4.38
CA HIS A 132 34.83 -70.13 4.32
C HIS A 132 35.45 -69.20 5.38
N ARG A 133 36.42 -68.36 4.96
CA ARG A 133 36.83 -67.19 5.72
C ARG A 133 35.64 -66.25 5.84
N GLN A 134 35.30 -65.86 7.07
CA GLN A 134 34.35 -64.79 7.32
C GLN A 134 34.87 -63.50 6.68
N PRO A 135 34.08 -62.78 5.85
CA PRO A 135 34.47 -61.47 5.36
C PRO A 135 34.52 -60.48 6.54
N GLY A 136 35.68 -59.89 6.79
CA GLY A 136 35.83 -58.81 7.77
C GLY A 136 34.90 -57.65 7.44
N THR A 137 34.32 -57.02 8.46
CA THR A 137 33.25 -56.01 8.27
C THR A 137 33.80 -54.64 7.89
N GLU A 138 34.35 -54.52 6.68
CA GLU A 138 34.72 -53.20 6.13
C GLU A 138 33.51 -52.26 6.11
N ALA A 139 33.72 -51.03 6.59
CA ALA A 139 32.71 -49.99 6.61
C ALA A 139 32.42 -49.48 5.18
N ARG A 140 31.53 -50.16 4.47
CA ARG A 140 31.11 -49.84 3.10
C ARG A 140 30.80 -48.35 2.94
N SER A 141 31.49 -47.70 2.00
CA SER A 141 31.42 -46.25 1.83
C SER A 141 29.99 -45.76 1.52
N LEU A 142 29.69 -44.53 1.93
CA LEU A 142 28.35 -43.95 1.85
C LEU A 142 27.79 -43.95 0.42
N ARG A 143 28.64 -43.73 -0.60
CA ARG A 143 28.30 -43.85 -2.03
C ARG A 143 27.78 -45.23 -2.44
N ARG A 144 28.25 -46.32 -1.83
CA ARG A 144 27.74 -47.68 -2.09
C ARG A 144 26.43 -47.99 -1.35
N ARG A 145 26.14 -47.33 -0.22
CA ARG A 145 24.91 -47.58 0.58
C ARG A 145 23.68 -46.82 0.08
N LEU A 146 23.86 -45.60 -0.42
CA LEU A 146 22.77 -44.74 -0.90
C LEU A 146 22.53 -44.78 -2.42
N GLY A 147 23.46 -45.36 -3.19
CA GLY A 147 23.48 -45.23 -4.64
C GLY A 147 23.90 -43.83 -5.12
N ILE A 148 23.97 -43.65 -6.44
CA ILE A 148 24.26 -42.33 -7.04
C ILE A 148 22.99 -41.47 -6.99
N ASP A 149 21.84 -42.05 -7.32
CA ASP A 149 20.55 -41.34 -7.44
C ASP A 149 20.07 -40.80 -6.09
N GLY A 150 20.30 -41.53 -5.00
CA GLY A 150 20.02 -41.06 -3.64
C GLY A 150 20.90 -39.87 -3.23
N ILE A 151 22.17 -39.84 -3.66
CA ILE A 151 23.08 -38.71 -3.43
C ILE A 151 22.70 -37.49 -4.28
N LEU A 152 22.31 -37.72 -5.55
CA LEU A 152 21.83 -36.68 -6.47
C LEU A 152 20.50 -36.06 -5.98
N THR A 153 19.62 -36.87 -5.40
CA THR A 153 18.34 -36.44 -4.83
C THR A 153 18.53 -35.64 -3.53
N LEU A 154 19.49 -36.04 -2.67
CA LEU A 154 19.76 -35.32 -1.42
C LEU A 154 20.53 -34.00 -1.64
N ILE A 155 21.70 -34.05 -2.27
CA ILE A 155 22.65 -32.91 -2.23
C ILE A 155 22.20 -31.80 -3.19
N PRO A 156 22.16 -31.99 -4.53
CA PRO A 156 21.55 -31.03 -5.45
C PRO A 156 20.12 -30.62 -5.06
N GLY A 157 19.27 -31.58 -4.67
CA GLY A 157 17.89 -31.29 -4.28
C GLY A 157 17.80 -30.28 -3.13
N SER A 158 18.54 -30.50 -2.04
CA SER A 158 18.51 -29.59 -0.89
C SER A 158 19.16 -28.24 -1.18
N VAL A 159 20.18 -28.19 -2.06
CA VAL A 159 20.76 -26.93 -2.54
C VAL A 159 19.73 -26.14 -3.35
N VAL A 160 19.00 -26.77 -4.27
CA VAL A 160 17.97 -26.09 -5.07
C VAL A 160 16.79 -25.63 -4.20
N LEU A 161 16.34 -26.44 -3.22
CA LEU A 161 15.33 -26.01 -2.25
C LEU A 161 15.74 -24.72 -1.52
N LEU A 162 16.98 -24.66 -1.02
CA LEU A 162 17.50 -23.49 -0.32
C LEU A 162 17.63 -22.26 -1.25
N LEU A 163 18.06 -22.45 -2.50
CA LEU A 163 18.13 -21.37 -3.49
C LEU A 163 16.75 -20.81 -3.86
N VAL A 164 15.72 -21.66 -3.99
CA VAL A 164 14.35 -21.21 -4.28
C VAL A 164 13.75 -20.43 -3.11
N VAL A 165 13.90 -20.93 -1.87
CA VAL A 165 13.41 -20.20 -0.67
C VAL A 165 14.13 -18.86 -0.50
N LEU A 166 15.42 -18.75 -0.83
CA LEU A 166 16.13 -17.47 -0.83
C LEU A 166 15.65 -16.50 -1.93
N ALA A 167 15.31 -17.01 -3.12
CA ALA A 167 14.74 -16.20 -4.21
C ALA A 167 13.35 -15.68 -3.85
N GLU A 168 12.51 -16.49 -3.21
CA GLU A 168 11.21 -16.08 -2.68
C GLU A 168 11.37 -15.07 -1.53
N ALA A 169 12.31 -15.27 -0.60
CA ALA A 169 12.61 -14.30 0.46
C ALA A 169 13.00 -12.92 -0.09
N ALA A 170 13.83 -12.88 -1.16
CA ALA A 170 14.19 -11.64 -1.83
C ALA A 170 12.99 -10.96 -2.52
N LEU A 171 12.07 -11.73 -3.12
CA LEU A 171 10.84 -11.21 -3.73
C LEU A 171 9.94 -10.51 -2.69
N TRP A 172 9.81 -11.09 -1.49
CA TRP A 172 9.08 -10.50 -0.36
C TRP A 172 9.79 -9.27 0.23
N GLN A 173 11.12 -9.30 0.36
CA GLN A 173 11.89 -8.17 0.90
C GLN A 173 11.82 -6.93 -0.02
N GLU A 174 12.03 -7.11 -1.32
CA GLU A 174 11.90 -6.01 -2.30
C GLU A 174 10.45 -5.50 -2.38
N ALA A 175 9.44 -6.37 -2.18
CA ALA A 175 8.03 -5.96 -2.08
C ALA A 175 7.70 -5.17 -0.80
N ALA A 176 8.41 -5.40 0.31
CA ALA A 176 8.30 -4.57 1.50
C ALA A 176 8.95 -3.19 1.29
N TRP A 177 10.12 -3.16 0.65
CA TRP A 177 10.85 -1.92 0.31
C TRP A 177 10.06 -1.03 -0.66
N ALA A 178 9.53 -1.62 -1.75
CA ALA A 178 8.75 -0.90 -2.76
C ALA A 178 7.48 -0.24 -2.19
N ARG A 179 6.84 -0.87 -1.18
CA ARG A 179 5.68 -0.30 -0.47
C ARG A 179 6.02 0.88 0.44
N GLN A 180 7.27 1.01 0.87
CA GLN A 180 7.74 2.15 1.68
C GLN A 180 8.13 3.36 0.81
N GLY A 181 7.99 3.26 -0.52
CA GLY A 181 8.39 4.31 -1.47
C GLY A 181 9.85 4.23 -1.92
N GLY A 182 10.60 3.22 -1.47
CA GLY A 182 11.96 2.95 -1.95
C GLY A 182 11.97 2.40 -3.38
N GLU A 183 13.00 2.73 -4.15
CA GLU A 183 13.19 2.17 -5.50
C GLU A 183 13.60 0.70 -5.41
N PRO A 184 12.84 -0.25 -6.00
CA PRO A 184 13.19 -1.66 -6.03
C PRO A 184 14.15 -1.98 -7.18
N ARG A 185 14.87 -3.11 -7.07
CA ARG A 185 15.86 -3.51 -8.08
C ARG A 185 15.21 -3.84 -9.43
N ARG A 186 15.90 -3.53 -10.53
CA ARG A 186 15.49 -3.84 -11.92
C ARG A 186 14.90 -5.24 -12.17
N PRO A 187 15.44 -6.37 -11.65
CA PRO A 187 14.81 -7.68 -11.82
C PRO A 187 13.42 -7.77 -11.16
N TRP A 188 13.19 -7.14 -10.01
CA TRP A 188 11.89 -7.09 -9.35
C TRP A 188 10.89 -6.26 -10.16
N ILE A 189 11.34 -5.13 -10.72
CA ILE A 189 10.55 -4.30 -11.65
C ILE A 189 10.07 -5.13 -12.85
N ASN A 190 10.95 -5.91 -13.48
CA ASN A 190 10.61 -6.75 -14.62
C ASN A 190 9.60 -7.87 -14.31
N ILE A 191 9.48 -8.31 -13.05
CA ILE A 191 8.50 -9.31 -12.63
C ILE A 191 7.11 -8.66 -12.50
N PHE A 192 6.97 -7.56 -11.75
CA PHE A 192 5.65 -6.96 -11.52
C PHE A 192 5.10 -6.23 -12.75
N THR A 193 5.95 -5.55 -13.54
CA THR A 193 5.52 -4.86 -14.78
C THR A 193 4.94 -5.81 -15.85
N ARG A 194 5.30 -7.10 -15.78
CA ARG A 194 4.72 -8.17 -16.63
C ARG A 194 3.53 -8.89 -15.98
N ASN A 195 3.14 -8.51 -14.76
CA ASN A 195 2.20 -9.25 -13.90
C ASN A 195 2.62 -10.71 -13.62
N TRP A 196 3.93 -11.00 -13.60
CA TRP A 196 4.46 -12.36 -13.45
C TRP A 196 4.62 -12.84 -11.99
N THR A 197 4.19 -12.06 -10.98
CA THR A 197 4.34 -12.40 -9.56
C THR A 197 3.78 -13.80 -9.22
N THR A 198 2.54 -14.07 -9.63
CA THR A 198 1.85 -15.36 -9.42
C THR A 198 2.52 -16.49 -10.21
N THR A 199 2.93 -16.23 -11.46
CA THR A 199 3.64 -17.18 -12.32
C THR A 199 4.97 -17.60 -11.70
N SER A 200 5.75 -16.64 -11.17
CA SER A 200 7.05 -16.88 -10.53
C SER A 200 6.92 -17.75 -9.28
N ILE A 201 5.92 -17.47 -8.43
CA ILE A 201 5.58 -18.27 -7.24
C ILE A 201 5.09 -19.68 -7.64
N THR A 202 4.31 -19.79 -8.72
CA THR A 202 3.79 -21.08 -9.19
C THR A 202 4.92 -21.98 -9.72
N ILE A 203 5.87 -21.42 -10.48
CA ILE A 203 7.06 -22.14 -10.98
C ILE A 203 7.96 -22.56 -9.80
N SER A 204 8.25 -21.63 -8.89
CA SER A 204 9.11 -21.87 -7.72
C SER A 204 8.55 -22.98 -6.83
N THR A 205 7.25 -22.91 -6.50
CA THR A 205 6.59 -23.97 -5.72
C THR A 205 6.35 -25.27 -6.48
N ALA A 206 6.37 -25.28 -7.82
CA ALA A 206 6.39 -26.53 -8.58
C ALA A 206 7.74 -27.25 -8.41
N ILE A 207 8.86 -26.53 -8.56
CA ILE A 207 10.22 -27.05 -8.34
C ILE A 207 10.36 -27.60 -6.92
N VAL A 208 9.91 -26.84 -5.91
CA VAL A 208 9.94 -27.29 -4.50
C VAL A 208 9.14 -28.58 -4.30
N ARG A 209 7.89 -28.67 -4.80
CA ARG A 209 7.08 -29.89 -4.70
C ARG A 209 7.73 -31.10 -5.35
N THR A 210 8.34 -30.94 -6.54
CA THR A 210 9.02 -32.04 -7.22
C THR A 210 10.20 -32.57 -6.41
N ILE A 211 11.03 -31.68 -5.85
CA ILE A 211 12.19 -32.09 -5.03
C ILE A 211 11.72 -32.75 -3.73
N VAL A 212 10.74 -32.15 -3.04
CA VAL A 212 10.13 -32.72 -1.82
C VAL A 212 9.57 -34.12 -2.09
N ALA A 213 8.90 -34.35 -3.23
CA ALA A 213 8.38 -35.66 -3.59
C ALA A 213 9.48 -36.71 -3.84
N LEU A 214 10.59 -36.32 -4.49
CA LEU A 214 11.74 -37.20 -4.70
C LEU A 214 12.47 -37.52 -3.38
N GLN A 215 12.69 -36.52 -2.54
CA GLN A 215 13.32 -36.68 -1.23
C GLN A 215 12.45 -37.51 -0.27
N ALA A 216 11.13 -37.32 -0.29
CA ALA A 216 10.16 -38.17 0.41
C ALA A 216 10.19 -39.63 -0.05
N GLY A 217 10.29 -39.86 -1.37
CA GLY A 217 10.44 -41.21 -1.94
C GLY A 217 11.71 -41.92 -1.48
N LEU A 218 12.80 -41.17 -1.30
CA LEU A 218 14.04 -41.67 -0.71
C LEU A 218 13.91 -41.90 0.81
N VAL A 219 13.26 -41.00 1.54
CA VAL A 219 12.95 -41.15 2.97
C VAL A 219 12.15 -42.43 3.23
N ALA A 220 11.17 -42.76 2.39
CA ALA A 220 10.45 -44.03 2.47
C ALA A 220 11.40 -45.25 2.32
N ALA A 221 12.28 -45.25 1.33
CA ALA A 221 13.25 -46.34 1.13
C ALA A 221 14.22 -46.48 2.33
N LEU A 222 14.68 -45.36 2.90
CA LEU A 222 15.53 -45.32 4.09
C LEU A 222 14.79 -45.86 5.34
N LEU A 223 13.53 -45.47 5.54
CA LEU A 223 12.69 -45.97 6.64
C LEU A 223 12.43 -47.47 6.51
N ALA A 224 12.15 -47.98 5.30
CA ALA A 224 11.98 -49.41 5.07
C ALA A 224 13.25 -50.24 5.39
N ALA A 225 14.45 -49.68 5.15
CA ALA A 225 15.70 -50.29 5.56
C ALA A 225 15.91 -50.29 7.08
N ILE A 226 15.57 -49.20 7.77
CA ILE A 226 15.61 -49.13 9.25
C ILE A 226 14.65 -50.16 9.86
N ILE A 227 13.42 -50.27 9.31
CA ILE A 227 12.42 -51.25 9.75
C ILE A 227 12.96 -52.68 9.61
N LEU A 228 13.41 -53.07 8.42
CA LEU A 228 13.88 -54.44 8.15
C LEU A 228 15.15 -54.85 8.91
N GLU A 229 16.04 -53.91 9.22
CA GLU A 229 17.35 -54.22 9.82
C GLU A 229 17.41 -54.00 11.35
N SER A 230 16.54 -53.15 11.92
CA SER A 230 16.64 -52.76 13.34
C SER A 230 15.34 -52.83 14.17
N ILE A 231 14.18 -53.02 13.55
CA ILE A 231 12.87 -53.11 14.26
C ILE A 231 12.21 -54.47 14.03
N GLY A 232 12.26 -54.97 12.80
CA GLY A 232 11.49 -56.11 12.32
C GLY A 232 10.06 -55.73 11.90
N ALA A 233 9.50 -56.52 10.99
CA ALA A 233 8.11 -56.45 10.53
C ALA A 233 7.51 -57.87 10.51
N PRO A 234 6.18 -58.06 10.44
CA PRO A 234 5.62 -59.40 10.26
C PRO A 234 6.21 -60.06 9.00
N LEU A 235 6.51 -61.35 9.06
CA LEU A 235 7.12 -62.09 7.94
C LEU A 235 6.32 -61.97 6.63
N ARG A 236 4.98 -61.81 6.71
CA ARG A 236 4.10 -61.45 5.58
C ARG A 236 4.56 -60.20 4.83
N ASP A 237 4.88 -59.15 5.57
CA ASP A 237 5.11 -57.80 5.03
C ASP A 237 6.58 -57.55 4.68
N GLY A 238 7.48 -58.43 5.15
CA GLY A 238 8.92 -58.39 4.86
C GLY A 238 9.27 -58.20 3.37
N PRO A 239 8.69 -58.96 2.43
CA PRO A 239 8.93 -58.78 0.99
C PRO A 239 8.56 -57.37 0.48
N PHE A 240 7.46 -56.78 0.97
CA PHE A 240 7.04 -55.42 0.62
C PHE A 240 8.09 -54.39 1.09
N TYR A 241 8.48 -54.41 2.37
CA TYR A 241 9.56 -53.55 2.85
C TYR A 241 10.91 -53.83 2.14
N SER A 242 11.13 -55.05 1.64
CA SER A 242 12.34 -55.37 0.88
C SER A 242 12.35 -54.63 -0.47
N ILE A 243 11.23 -54.69 -1.21
CA ILE A 243 11.03 -54.03 -2.50
C ILE A 243 11.11 -52.50 -2.38
N VAL A 244 10.52 -51.91 -1.33
CA VAL A 244 10.53 -50.44 -1.09
C VAL A 244 11.94 -49.87 -0.88
N ARG A 245 12.95 -50.68 -0.55
CA ARG A 245 14.35 -50.22 -0.51
C ARG A 245 15.00 -50.14 -1.89
N ALA A 246 14.51 -50.90 -2.86
CA ALA A 246 14.97 -50.84 -4.25
C ALA A 246 14.18 -49.83 -5.10
N LEU A 247 12.95 -49.51 -4.72
CA LEU A 247 12.06 -48.59 -5.44
C LEU A 247 11.56 -47.47 -4.53
N THR A 248 11.88 -46.22 -4.88
CA THR A 248 11.38 -45.03 -4.18
C THR A 248 9.87 -44.90 -4.38
N VAL A 249 9.09 -45.01 -3.31
CA VAL A 249 7.62 -44.88 -3.31
C VAL A 249 7.16 -43.84 -2.29
N SER A 250 5.95 -43.31 -2.43
CA SER A 250 5.40 -42.34 -1.47
C SER A 250 5.38 -42.91 -0.04
N PRO A 251 5.83 -42.16 0.99
CA PRO A 251 5.73 -42.54 2.41
C PRO A 251 4.33 -43.01 2.85
N LEU A 252 3.26 -42.49 2.22
CA LEU A 252 1.89 -42.91 2.49
C LEU A 252 1.68 -44.43 2.27
N THR A 253 2.38 -45.03 1.31
CA THR A 253 2.29 -46.49 1.03
C THR A 253 2.81 -47.33 2.20
N LEU A 254 3.87 -46.88 2.88
CA LEU A 254 4.37 -47.50 4.11
C LEU A 254 3.40 -47.30 5.27
N LEU A 255 2.83 -46.10 5.40
CA LEU A 255 1.90 -45.78 6.47
C LEU A 255 0.62 -46.62 6.38
N LEU A 256 0.11 -46.88 5.17
CA LEU A 256 -1.05 -47.76 4.95
C LEU A 256 -0.78 -49.24 5.29
N ARG A 257 0.48 -49.68 5.39
CA ARG A 257 0.89 -51.04 5.78
C ARG A 257 1.40 -51.13 7.22
N SER A 258 1.13 -50.11 8.06
CA SER A 258 1.76 -49.96 9.38
C SER A 258 1.02 -50.57 10.59
N SER A 259 -0.21 -51.06 10.43
CA SER A 259 -1.08 -51.47 11.56
C SER A 259 -0.61 -52.71 12.34
N SER A 260 0.51 -53.31 11.95
CA SER A 260 1.07 -54.56 12.46
C SER A 260 2.46 -54.40 13.13
N TRP A 261 2.93 -53.16 13.35
CA TRP A 261 4.29 -52.89 13.83
C TRP A 261 4.54 -53.32 15.30
N PRO A 262 5.76 -53.77 15.65
CA PRO A 262 6.10 -54.17 17.01
C PRO A 262 6.19 -52.98 17.97
N LYS A 263 5.91 -53.23 19.26
CA LYS A 263 5.90 -52.20 20.31
C LYS A 263 7.31 -51.92 20.83
N GLY A 264 7.78 -50.68 20.70
CA GLY A 264 9.07 -50.24 21.25
C GLY A 264 9.38 -48.77 20.94
N ILE A 265 10.28 -48.14 21.69
CA ILE A 265 10.60 -46.71 21.57
C ILE A 265 11.13 -46.35 20.18
N LEU A 266 12.00 -47.18 19.61
CA LEU A 266 12.53 -47.00 18.24
C LEU A 266 11.43 -47.12 17.18
N ALA A 267 10.53 -48.11 17.32
CA ALA A 267 9.41 -48.31 16.40
C ALA A 267 8.42 -47.13 16.45
N PHE A 268 8.11 -46.63 17.65
CA PHE A 268 7.30 -45.42 17.82
C PHE A 268 7.96 -44.18 17.20
N SER A 269 9.29 -44.03 17.37
CA SER A 269 10.04 -42.91 16.78
C SER A 269 10.04 -42.95 15.25
N VAL A 270 10.27 -44.13 14.65
CA VAL A 270 10.20 -44.36 13.20
C VAL A 270 8.78 -44.18 12.67
N TYR A 271 7.76 -44.56 13.43
CA TYR A 271 6.35 -44.33 13.08
C TYR A 271 5.99 -42.84 13.10
N ALA A 272 6.42 -42.12 14.14
CA ALA A 272 6.22 -40.68 14.25
C ALA A 272 6.92 -39.92 13.11
N LEU A 273 8.16 -40.29 12.75
CA LEU A 273 8.85 -39.73 11.59
C LEU A 273 8.08 -39.99 10.28
N LEU A 274 7.57 -41.22 10.08
CA LEU A 274 6.79 -41.58 8.90
C LEU A 274 5.46 -40.80 8.80
N VAL A 275 4.72 -40.68 9.90
CA VAL A 275 3.48 -39.89 9.96
C VAL A 275 3.75 -38.41 9.72
N THR A 276 4.81 -37.86 10.33
CA THR A 276 5.16 -36.44 10.16
C THR A 276 5.56 -36.14 8.71
N GLU A 277 6.34 -37.01 8.08
CA GLU A 277 6.70 -36.87 6.66
C GLU A 277 5.48 -36.97 5.73
N VAL A 278 4.52 -37.87 6.00
CA VAL A 278 3.24 -37.92 5.25
C VAL A 278 2.45 -36.62 5.41
N LEU A 279 2.37 -36.06 6.62
CA LEU A 279 1.66 -34.80 6.88
C LEU A 279 2.36 -33.60 6.22
N VAL A 280 3.69 -33.52 6.29
CA VAL A 280 4.47 -32.43 5.68
C VAL A 280 4.42 -32.51 4.15
N THR A 281 4.59 -33.69 3.55
CA THR A 281 4.52 -33.86 2.09
C THR A 281 3.12 -33.61 1.52
N LEU A 282 2.06 -33.88 2.30
CA LEU A 282 0.69 -33.49 1.97
C LEU A 282 0.48 -31.97 2.09
N ALA A 283 0.95 -31.35 3.18
CA ALA A 283 0.87 -29.90 3.37
C ALA A 283 1.66 -29.13 2.28
N CYS A 284 2.82 -29.66 1.85
CA CYS A 284 3.62 -29.10 0.76
C CYS A 284 2.86 -29.01 -0.58
N GLN A 285 1.79 -29.78 -0.79
CA GLN A 285 0.96 -29.62 -1.99
C GLN A 285 0.28 -28.24 -2.06
N PHE A 286 0.04 -27.60 -0.91
CA PHE A 286 -0.62 -26.30 -0.80
C PHE A 286 0.36 -25.11 -0.80
N LEU A 287 1.67 -25.31 -1.03
CA LEU A 287 2.68 -24.23 -1.01
C LEU A 287 2.33 -23.04 -1.90
N SER A 288 1.89 -23.26 -3.14
CA SER A 288 1.46 -22.15 -4.01
C SER A 288 0.28 -21.39 -3.42
N THR A 289 -0.68 -22.08 -2.80
CA THR A 289 -1.86 -21.45 -2.18
C THR A 289 -1.46 -20.63 -0.95
N LEU A 290 -0.53 -21.14 -0.13
CA LEU A 290 0.03 -20.40 1.00
C LEU A 290 0.74 -19.13 0.52
N LEU A 291 1.68 -19.24 -0.43
CA LEU A 291 2.43 -18.09 -0.94
C LEU A 291 1.56 -17.07 -1.69
N VAL A 292 0.56 -17.53 -2.45
CA VAL A 292 -0.41 -16.64 -3.12
C VAL A 292 -1.34 -15.95 -2.12
N SER A 293 -1.63 -16.54 -0.95
CA SER A 293 -2.46 -15.90 0.09
C SER A 293 -1.82 -14.70 0.79
N ASP A 294 -0.50 -14.49 0.61
CA ASP A 294 0.21 -13.30 1.06
C ASP A 294 0.16 -12.14 0.04
N LEU A 295 -0.29 -12.40 -1.20
CA LEU A 295 -0.40 -11.41 -2.26
C LEU A 295 -1.65 -10.55 -2.08
N ALA A 296 -1.50 -9.25 -2.29
CA ALA A 296 -2.64 -8.34 -2.47
C ALA A 296 -2.27 -7.20 -3.42
N ASN A 297 -3.29 -6.52 -3.95
CA ASN A 297 -3.10 -5.31 -4.74
C ASN A 297 -2.64 -4.17 -3.82
N ALA A 298 -1.45 -3.64 -4.06
CA ALA A 298 -0.87 -2.56 -3.27
C ALA A 298 -0.30 -1.46 -4.17
N PRO A 299 -0.37 -0.17 -3.76
CA PRO A 299 0.25 0.92 -4.49
C PRO A 299 1.78 0.84 -4.38
N VAL A 300 2.45 0.77 -5.51
CA VAL A 300 3.91 0.84 -5.65
C VAL A 300 4.28 2.04 -6.49
N VAL A 301 5.42 2.68 -6.19
CA VAL A 301 5.95 3.78 -7.00
C VAL A 301 6.26 3.27 -8.42
N GLY A 302 5.51 3.74 -9.40
CA GLY A 302 5.76 3.47 -10.81
C GLY A 302 7.04 4.12 -11.31
N LEU A 303 7.46 3.76 -12.52
CA LEU A 303 8.59 4.43 -13.18
C LEU A 303 8.30 5.93 -13.37
N SER A 304 9.32 6.77 -13.36
CA SER A 304 9.16 8.17 -13.78
C SER A 304 8.87 8.22 -15.27
N VAL A 305 7.80 8.90 -15.65
CA VAL A 305 7.33 9.07 -17.02
C VAL A 305 7.34 10.58 -17.35
N PRO A 306 7.91 11.00 -18.49
CA PRO A 306 7.78 12.39 -18.93
C PRO A 306 6.33 12.68 -19.30
N LEU A 307 5.82 13.80 -18.80
CA LEU A 307 4.51 14.35 -19.09
C LEU A 307 4.71 15.69 -19.81
N THR A 308 4.46 15.70 -21.11
CA THR A 308 4.55 16.90 -21.96
C THR A 308 3.54 17.98 -21.59
N ASP A 309 2.43 17.59 -20.95
CA ASP A 309 1.22 18.40 -20.82
C ASP A 309 0.84 18.61 -19.35
N THR A 310 1.65 19.35 -18.59
CA THR A 310 1.20 19.97 -17.32
C THR A 310 0.68 21.37 -17.57
N ILE A 311 -0.57 21.63 -17.21
CA ILE A 311 -1.24 22.92 -17.41
C ILE A 311 -0.79 23.88 -16.31
N PHE A 312 -0.11 24.97 -16.65
CA PHE A 312 0.25 26.02 -15.70
C PHE A 312 -0.59 27.29 -15.92
N LEU A 313 -0.71 28.13 -14.90
CA LEU A 313 -1.52 29.35 -15.00
C LEU A 313 -0.89 30.38 -15.93
N ASP A 314 -1.68 30.83 -16.89
CA ASP A 314 -1.30 31.84 -17.90
C ASP A 314 -2.16 33.11 -17.76
N GLN A 315 -1.57 34.23 -18.20
CA GLN A 315 -1.78 35.62 -17.77
C GLN A 315 -3.11 36.27 -18.17
N SER A 316 -4.06 35.54 -18.75
CA SER A 316 -5.36 36.10 -19.16
C SER A 316 -6.19 36.54 -17.94
N PRO A 317 -6.42 37.85 -17.70
CA PRO A 317 -7.02 38.36 -16.47
C PRO A 317 -8.55 38.30 -16.48
N THR A 318 -9.11 37.23 -17.02
CA THR A 318 -10.55 36.96 -17.13
C THR A 318 -11.11 36.49 -15.79
N PHE A 319 -11.24 37.44 -14.86
CA PHE A 319 -11.97 37.27 -13.61
C PHE A 319 -13.48 37.23 -13.89
N ASN A 320 -14.04 36.02 -13.97
CA ASN A 320 -15.46 35.84 -13.67
C ASN A 320 -15.66 35.99 -12.15
N MET A 321 -16.80 36.52 -11.72
CA MET A 321 -17.14 36.65 -10.30
C MET A 321 -17.44 35.28 -9.68
N VAL A 322 -16.40 34.60 -9.20
CA VAL A 322 -16.53 33.37 -8.40
C VAL A 322 -17.01 33.77 -7.01
N GLN A 323 -18.11 33.18 -6.53
CA GLN A 323 -18.59 33.42 -5.17
C GLN A 323 -17.82 32.58 -4.14
N LEU A 324 -16.48 32.73 -4.07
CA LEU A 324 -15.59 31.89 -3.25
C LEU A 324 -16.04 31.76 -1.78
N TRP A 325 -16.52 32.87 -1.21
CA TRP A 325 -17.02 32.92 0.16
C TRP A 325 -18.39 32.24 0.34
N GLN A 326 -19.30 32.33 -0.63
CA GLN A 326 -20.67 31.77 -0.54
C GLN A 326 -20.79 30.34 -1.12
N ALA A 327 -19.78 29.86 -1.85
CA ALA A 327 -19.73 28.50 -2.39
C ALA A 327 -18.99 27.51 -1.46
N PRO A 328 -19.43 26.25 -1.34
CA PRO A 328 -18.71 25.22 -0.62
C PRO A 328 -17.42 24.76 -1.35
N PRO A 329 -16.36 24.36 -0.63
CA PRO A 329 -15.24 23.65 -1.23
C PRO A 329 -15.64 22.23 -1.64
N THR A 330 -15.48 21.90 -2.93
CA THR A 330 -15.88 20.58 -3.48
C THR A 330 -14.99 19.42 -3.02
N SER A 331 -13.76 19.70 -2.57
CA SER A 331 -12.85 18.73 -1.96
C SER A 331 -11.80 19.40 -1.07
N SER A 332 -10.97 18.61 -0.40
CA SER A 332 -9.73 19.08 0.23
C SER A 332 -8.55 18.70 -0.67
N TRP A 333 -8.28 19.52 -1.68
CA TRP A 333 -7.31 19.21 -2.74
C TRP A 333 -5.90 18.88 -2.21
N THR A 334 -5.20 17.97 -2.89
CA THR A 334 -3.80 17.64 -2.60
C THR A 334 -2.90 18.83 -2.94
N PHE A 335 -1.97 19.13 -2.05
CA PHE A 335 -0.88 20.09 -2.23
C PHE A 335 0.42 19.50 -1.69
N ALA A 336 1.55 20.11 -2.06
CA ALA A 336 2.83 19.88 -1.40
C ALA A 336 3.15 21.03 -0.44
N GLU A 337 3.71 20.74 0.73
CA GLU A 337 4.03 21.74 1.75
C GLU A 337 5.52 21.76 2.09
N VAL A 338 6.05 22.94 2.37
CA VAL A 338 7.17 23.15 3.29
C VAL A 338 6.80 24.26 4.26
N SER A 339 6.86 23.96 5.56
CA SER A 339 6.36 24.81 6.64
C SER A 339 7.45 25.11 7.67
N GLY A 340 7.51 26.37 8.09
CA GLY A 340 8.36 26.82 9.19
C GLY A 340 7.76 26.49 10.56
N SER A 341 8.44 26.92 11.64
CA SER A 341 7.93 26.80 13.00
C SER A 341 6.79 27.80 13.26
N HIS A 342 5.64 27.32 13.71
CA HIS A 342 4.60 28.15 14.34
C HIS A 342 5.17 28.82 15.60
N LEU A 343 4.86 30.11 15.78
CA LEU A 343 5.34 30.95 16.86
C LEU A 343 4.19 31.76 17.46
N GLN A 344 3.56 31.20 18.50
CA GLN A 344 2.61 31.89 19.37
C GLN A 344 3.35 32.34 20.64
N LYS A 345 3.44 33.66 20.89
CA LYS A 345 4.19 34.22 22.02
C LYS A 345 3.53 35.48 22.56
N GLY A 346 2.73 35.33 23.62
CA GLY A 346 2.06 36.46 24.28
C GLY A 346 1.18 37.22 23.30
N ASN A 347 1.62 38.40 22.89
CA ASN A 347 0.82 39.36 22.13
C ASN A 347 0.75 39.12 20.61
N PHE A 348 1.38 38.05 20.10
CA PHE A 348 1.36 37.68 18.68
C PHE A 348 1.27 36.17 18.45
N ASP A 349 0.73 35.82 17.29
CA ASP A 349 0.51 34.47 16.78
C ASP A 349 0.91 34.43 15.30
N ASN A 350 1.96 33.69 14.93
CA ASN A 350 2.50 33.65 13.56
C ASN A 350 2.72 32.21 13.11
N THR A 351 2.09 31.80 12.00
CA THR A 351 2.17 30.43 11.45
C THR A 351 3.58 30.01 11.02
N GLY A 352 4.51 30.96 10.92
CA GLY A 352 5.78 30.78 10.24
C GLY A 352 5.62 30.79 8.72
N ASN A 353 6.77 30.91 8.03
CA ASN A 353 6.84 30.90 6.57
C ASN A 353 6.36 29.54 6.05
N THR A 354 5.20 29.50 5.39
CA THR A 354 4.54 28.25 4.97
C THR A 354 4.18 28.33 3.50
N TYR A 355 4.91 27.57 2.69
CA TYR A 355 4.79 27.55 1.24
C TYR A 355 4.05 26.29 0.79
N ARG A 356 3.02 26.48 -0.04
CA ARG A 356 2.11 25.41 -0.49
C ARG A 356 2.06 25.39 -2.02
N ALA A 357 2.63 24.35 -2.63
CA ALA A 357 2.57 24.15 -4.08
C ALA A 357 1.27 23.44 -4.47
N LEU A 358 0.49 24.08 -5.34
CA LEU A 358 -0.78 23.54 -5.86
C LEU A 358 -0.52 22.76 -7.15
N LEU A 359 -1.12 21.57 -7.30
CA LEU A 359 -0.71 20.61 -8.32
C LEU A 359 -1.44 20.83 -9.66
N PRO A 360 -0.73 20.95 -10.80
CA PRO A 360 -1.32 21.09 -12.14
C PRO A 360 -1.82 19.75 -12.72
N LEU A 361 -2.64 19.04 -11.93
CA LEU A 361 -3.11 17.68 -12.21
C LEU A 361 -4.56 17.50 -11.73
N ASN A 362 -5.30 16.59 -12.39
CA ASN A 362 -6.66 16.22 -11.99
C ASN A 362 -6.70 15.32 -10.74
N GLU A 363 -7.87 15.22 -10.08
CA GLU A 363 -8.09 14.44 -8.84
C GLU A 363 -7.52 13.01 -8.91
N GLY A 364 -7.81 12.31 -10.02
CA GLY A 364 -7.34 10.93 -10.24
C GLY A 364 -5.83 10.77 -10.44
N ARG A 365 -5.08 11.86 -10.68
CA ARG A 365 -3.60 11.84 -10.79
C ARG A 365 -2.94 12.41 -9.54
N ARG A 366 -3.46 13.49 -8.94
CA ARG A 366 -2.96 14.07 -7.67
C ARG A 366 -2.90 13.03 -6.54
N LYS A 367 -4.00 12.30 -6.32
CA LYS A 367 -4.11 11.25 -5.28
C LYS A 367 -3.06 10.14 -5.40
N ARG A 368 -2.58 9.88 -6.62
CA ARG A 368 -1.58 8.84 -6.92
C ARG A 368 -0.16 9.39 -7.11
N LEU A 369 0.07 10.69 -6.89
CA LEU A 369 1.36 11.31 -7.19
C LEU A 369 2.42 10.91 -6.15
N ARG A 370 3.55 10.36 -6.61
CA ARG A 370 4.67 9.93 -5.75
C ARG A 370 5.94 10.75 -5.97
N ARG A 371 6.15 11.23 -7.20
CA ARG A 371 7.15 12.25 -7.55
C ARG A 371 6.60 13.17 -8.62
N PHE A 372 6.96 14.43 -8.54
CA PHE A 372 6.74 15.45 -9.57
C PHE A 372 7.95 16.36 -9.59
N HIS A 373 8.46 16.60 -10.79
CA HIS A 373 9.52 17.56 -11.08
C HIS A 373 9.05 18.40 -12.28
N GLY A 374 8.78 19.68 -12.08
CA GLY A 374 8.23 20.55 -13.12
C GLY A 374 7.58 21.81 -12.54
N PRO A 375 6.95 22.65 -13.37
CA PRO A 375 6.38 23.92 -12.94
C PRO A 375 5.11 23.73 -12.10
N ALA A 376 5.08 24.30 -10.90
CA ALA A 376 3.89 24.40 -10.07
C ALA A 376 3.78 25.80 -9.42
N PRO A 377 2.57 26.37 -9.26
CA PRO A 377 2.36 27.58 -8.49
C PRO A 377 2.53 27.32 -7.00
N ILE A 378 3.51 27.98 -6.40
CA ILE A 378 3.74 28.01 -4.95
C ILE A 378 3.04 29.23 -4.37
N LEU A 379 2.06 29.01 -3.50
CA LEU A 379 1.44 30.02 -2.65
C LEU A 379 2.30 30.22 -1.39
N ASP A 380 2.67 31.46 -1.08
CA ASP A 380 2.99 31.83 0.30
C ASP A 380 1.67 31.97 1.07
N SER A 381 1.53 31.21 2.15
CA SER A 381 0.34 31.18 2.99
C SER A 381 0.62 31.58 4.44
N GLN A 382 1.74 32.27 4.71
CA GLN A 382 2.04 32.78 6.05
C GLN A 382 0.95 33.74 6.55
N VAL A 383 0.53 33.56 7.80
CA VAL A 383 -0.35 34.49 8.53
C VAL A 383 0.29 34.87 9.87
N ALA A 384 0.26 36.16 10.19
CA ALA A 384 0.69 36.69 11.48
C ALA A 384 -0.40 37.61 12.07
N CYS A 385 -0.97 37.20 13.19
CA CYS A 385 -1.96 37.94 13.97
C CYS A 385 -1.32 38.63 15.17
N PHE A 386 -1.72 39.88 15.41
CA PHE A 386 -1.18 40.76 16.44
C PHE A 386 -2.33 41.42 17.20
N ARG A 387 -2.12 41.61 18.50
CA ARG A 387 -3.02 42.42 19.32
C ARG A 387 -3.05 43.88 18.82
N PRO A 388 -4.22 44.41 18.43
CA PRO A 388 -4.34 45.79 17.95
C PRO A 388 -4.37 46.80 19.11
N GLN A 389 -3.84 48.00 18.87
CA GLN A 389 -4.22 49.19 19.64
C GLN A 389 -5.55 49.71 19.11
N MET A 390 -6.59 49.64 19.95
CA MET A 390 -7.92 50.18 19.68
C MET A 390 -7.98 51.65 20.12
N ARG A 391 -8.56 52.54 19.30
CA ARG A 391 -8.80 53.97 19.66
C ARG A 391 -10.07 54.51 19.01
N ASN A 392 -10.81 55.36 19.73
CA ASN A 392 -12.05 56.00 19.26
C ASN A 392 -13.06 55.00 18.67
N ILE A 393 -13.22 53.84 19.32
CA ILE A 393 -14.12 52.78 18.82
C ILE A 393 -15.57 53.18 19.09
N THR A 394 -16.39 53.17 18.04
CA THR A 394 -17.83 53.42 18.13
C THR A 394 -18.63 52.30 17.45
N MET A 395 -19.75 51.94 18.08
CA MET A 395 -20.74 51.02 17.50
C MET A 395 -21.96 51.80 17.02
N ARG A 396 -22.26 51.67 15.73
CA ARG A 396 -23.36 52.33 15.02
C ARG A 396 -24.53 51.37 14.81
N ARG A 397 -25.76 51.88 14.89
CA ARG A 397 -27.03 51.18 14.55
C ARG A 397 -27.76 52.03 13.48
N PRO A 398 -28.67 51.50 12.62
CA PRO A 398 -29.37 50.22 12.71
C PRO A 398 -28.61 49.00 12.16
N GLY A 399 -27.65 49.17 11.26
CA GLY A 399 -26.73 48.09 10.88
C GLY A 399 -25.51 48.10 11.82
N PRO A 400 -25.23 47.02 12.58
CA PRO A 400 -24.15 47.00 13.58
C PRO A 400 -22.77 47.11 12.93
N LEU A 401 -22.28 48.34 12.84
CA LEU A 401 -21.00 48.71 12.25
C LEU A 401 -20.04 49.13 13.36
N LEU A 402 -18.89 48.47 13.45
CA LEU A 402 -17.78 48.82 14.31
C LEU A 402 -16.85 49.78 13.56
N THR A 403 -16.81 51.04 13.99
CA THR A 403 -15.94 52.06 13.38
C THR A 403 -14.91 52.57 14.37
N GLY A 404 -13.76 53.04 13.88
CA GLY A 404 -12.70 53.61 14.71
C GLY A 404 -11.31 53.25 14.21
N PHE A 405 -10.29 53.43 15.04
CA PHE A 405 -8.89 53.22 14.65
C PHE A 405 -8.29 51.95 15.25
N VAL A 406 -7.68 51.16 14.37
CA VAL A 406 -6.83 50.00 14.71
C VAL A 406 -5.40 50.33 14.33
N GLY A 407 -4.44 50.07 15.23
CA GLY A 407 -3.02 50.23 14.92
C GLY A 407 -2.13 49.13 15.49
N ILE A 408 -1.10 48.73 14.73
CA ILE A 408 -0.12 47.73 15.17
C ILE A 408 1.07 48.45 15.81
N SER A 409 1.44 48.03 17.02
CA SER A 409 2.57 48.62 17.74
C SER A 409 3.89 47.92 17.39
N SER A 410 4.91 48.70 17.00
CA SER A 410 6.21 48.20 16.56
C SER A 410 6.92 47.30 17.59
N GLY A 411 6.67 47.50 18.88
CA GLY A 411 7.20 46.64 19.96
C GLY A 411 6.46 45.31 20.19
N GLN A 412 5.36 45.04 19.48
CA GLN A 412 4.72 43.72 19.45
C GLN A 412 5.34 42.82 18.38
N ILE A 413 6.07 43.41 17.44
CA ILE A 413 6.67 42.74 16.30
C ILE A 413 8.14 42.48 16.63
N GLY A 414 8.57 41.21 16.60
CA GLY A 414 9.99 40.88 16.73
C GLY A 414 10.82 41.45 15.58
N ASN A 415 12.16 41.44 15.71
CA ASN A 415 13.15 42.07 14.82
C ASN A 415 13.13 41.63 13.33
N GLN A 416 12.13 40.87 12.89
CA GLN A 416 11.96 40.32 11.54
C GLN A 416 10.91 41.07 10.69
N MET A 417 10.07 41.94 11.28
CA MET A 417 9.05 42.72 10.56
C MET A 417 9.02 44.17 11.08
N LEU A 418 9.91 45.01 10.57
CA LEU A 418 9.97 46.45 10.91
C LEU A 418 8.89 47.24 10.17
N MET A 419 7.69 47.32 10.75
CA MET A 419 6.67 48.30 10.37
C MET A 419 6.77 49.57 11.23
N GLU A 420 6.64 50.73 10.58
CA GLU A 420 6.26 51.98 11.26
C GLU A 420 4.81 51.83 11.78
N PRO A 421 4.46 52.37 12.97
CA PRO A 421 3.16 52.11 13.60
C PRO A 421 2.01 52.76 12.81
N THR A 422 1.41 52.00 11.90
CA THR A 422 0.25 52.40 11.11
C THR A 422 -1.03 52.27 11.91
N SER A 423 -1.71 53.40 12.13
CA SER A 423 -3.12 53.43 12.53
C SER A 423 -4.00 53.56 11.29
N MET A 424 -4.87 52.59 11.05
CA MET A 424 -5.88 52.64 9.98
C MET A 424 -7.28 52.87 10.56
N ASN A 425 -8.14 53.56 9.82
CA ASN A 425 -9.57 53.57 10.13
C ASN A 425 -10.18 52.25 9.67
N ILE A 426 -11.07 51.69 10.48
CA ILE A 426 -11.87 50.50 10.17
C ILE A 426 -13.35 50.88 10.20
N ASN A 427 -14.15 50.25 9.34
CA ASN A 427 -15.61 50.32 9.29
C ASN A 427 -16.16 48.90 9.08
N CYS A 428 -15.94 48.02 10.06
CA CYS A 428 -16.23 46.59 9.94
C CYS A 428 -17.66 46.26 10.35
N GLU A 429 -18.36 45.45 9.56
CA GLU A 429 -19.66 44.89 9.95
C GLU A 429 -19.50 43.85 11.06
N ILE A 430 -20.49 43.76 11.95
CA ILE A 430 -20.63 42.72 12.98
C ILE A 430 -21.94 41.95 12.73
N PRO A 431 -22.02 40.63 12.99
CA PRO A 431 -23.30 39.91 12.96
C PRO A 431 -24.38 40.54 13.88
N ASP A 432 -25.54 40.89 13.32
CA ASP A 432 -26.72 41.30 14.11
C ASP A 432 -27.27 40.12 14.92
N GLY A 433 -27.22 40.23 16.25
CA GLY A 433 -27.67 39.19 17.17
C GLY A 433 -29.17 38.82 17.10
N ASN A 434 -29.99 39.57 16.36
CA ASN A 434 -31.38 39.21 16.07
C ASN A 434 -31.49 38.19 14.90
N LEU A 435 -30.51 38.18 14.00
CA LEU A 435 -30.48 37.36 12.78
C LEU A 435 -29.43 36.23 12.88
N TYR A 436 -28.38 36.44 13.68
CA TYR A 436 -27.19 35.61 13.75
C TYR A 436 -26.92 35.09 15.16
N ALA A 437 -26.43 33.86 15.23
CA ALA A 437 -25.72 33.39 16.42
C ALA A 437 -24.40 34.16 16.58
N ALA A 438 -23.90 34.27 17.81
CA ALA A 438 -22.58 34.85 18.07
C ALA A 438 -21.50 34.14 17.23
N GLY A 439 -20.62 34.92 16.62
CA GLY A 439 -19.65 34.46 15.64
C GLY A 439 -18.66 35.55 15.24
N THR A 440 -17.88 35.31 14.19
CA THR A 440 -16.79 36.20 13.76
C THR A 440 -17.14 36.97 12.50
N SER A 441 -16.76 38.24 12.42
CA SER A 441 -16.66 38.99 11.17
C SER A 441 -15.19 39.04 10.72
N LEU A 442 -14.96 38.84 9.44
CA LEU A 442 -13.66 39.03 8.79
C LEU A 442 -13.75 40.26 7.88
N CYS A 443 -13.01 41.30 8.23
CA CYS A 443 -13.04 42.63 7.63
C CYS A 443 -11.72 42.90 6.89
N TYR A 444 -11.81 43.45 5.68
CA TYR A 444 -10.68 43.85 4.83
C TYR A 444 -10.69 45.39 4.68
N PRO A 445 -10.08 46.11 5.64
CA PRO A 445 -10.26 47.55 5.78
C PRO A 445 -9.63 48.39 4.67
N ASN A 446 -10.32 49.46 4.30
CA ASN A 446 -9.91 50.46 3.31
C ASN A 446 -9.74 49.94 1.87
N SER A 447 -10.59 48.98 1.47
CA SER A 447 -10.62 48.39 0.11
C SER A 447 -10.91 49.39 -1.04
N GLY A 448 -11.33 50.62 -0.73
CA GLY A 448 -11.67 51.66 -1.71
C GLY A 448 -10.58 52.71 -2.00
N MET A 449 -9.61 52.95 -1.11
CA MET A 449 -8.62 54.02 -1.29
C MET A 449 -7.23 53.64 -0.78
N ARG A 450 -6.35 53.25 -1.70
CA ARG A 450 -4.90 53.07 -1.42
C ARG A 450 -4.32 54.27 -0.67
N PRO A 451 -3.83 54.12 0.57
CA PRO A 451 -2.83 55.03 1.09
C PRO A 451 -1.57 54.79 0.27
N SER A 452 -0.96 55.82 -0.31
CA SER A 452 0.31 55.71 -1.07
C SER A 452 1.51 55.31 -0.20
N HIS A 453 1.27 54.94 1.06
CA HIS A 453 2.21 54.84 2.17
C HIS A 453 1.86 53.68 3.13
N MET A 454 1.43 52.52 2.63
CA MET A 454 1.71 51.26 3.33
C MET A 454 3.25 51.15 3.48
N PRO A 455 3.83 51.04 4.70
CA PRO A 455 5.28 51.08 4.86
C PRO A 455 5.96 49.86 4.21
N SER A 456 6.68 50.10 3.11
CA SER A 456 7.51 49.09 2.45
C SER A 456 8.63 48.66 3.40
N LEU A 457 8.62 47.38 3.83
CA LEU A 457 9.58 46.73 4.74
C LEU A 457 11.04 46.91 4.30
N LYS A 458 11.67 48.04 4.66
CA LYS A 458 12.94 48.51 4.08
C LYS A 458 14.00 47.38 4.11
N PRO A 459 14.65 47.06 2.96
CA PRO A 459 15.70 46.04 2.95
C PRO A 459 16.83 46.47 3.89
N GLY A 460 17.40 45.51 4.61
CA GLY A 460 18.28 45.79 5.74
C GLY A 460 19.58 46.50 5.35
N GLN A 461 20.07 47.34 6.25
CA GLN A 461 21.47 47.77 6.28
C GLN A 461 21.99 47.75 7.72
N ASP A 462 23.27 47.46 7.86
CA ASP A 462 23.70 46.41 8.79
C ASP A 462 24.47 46.89 10.04
N ILE A 463 24.86 45.94 10.89
CA ILE A 463 25.57 46.10 12.16
C ILE A 463 26.89 46.90 11.95
N SER A 464 26.81 48.21 12.20
CA SER A 464 27.92 49.16 12.31
C SER A 464 28.96 49.16 11.18
N THR A 465 28.90 50.20 10.34
CA THR A 465 29.95 50.68 9.40
C THR A 465 30.34 49.79 8.20
N ILE A 466 29.80 50.20 7.05
CA ILE A 466 30.28 50.03 5.65
C ILE A 466 31.84 50.09 5.61
N PRO A 467 32.56 49.16 4.92
CA PRO A 467 32.56 49.11 3.44
C PRO A 467 32.79 47.76 2.74
N VAL A 468 32.84 47.85 1.40
CA VAL A 468 33.36 46.91 0.36
C VAL A 468 32.31 46.16 -0.49
N ASN A 469 32.51 46.29 -1.81
CA ASN A 469 31.88 45.65 -2.97
C ASN A 469 30.97 44.43 -2.73
N ILE A 470 29.70 44.55 -3.14
CA ILE A 470 28.75 43.44 -3.27
C ILE A 470 28.75 42.93 -4.72
N PRO A 471 29.11 41.66 -5.00
CA PRO A 471 28.79 40.99 -6.26
C PRO A 471 27.31 40.56 -6.30
N LEU A 472 26.78 40.28 -7.49
CA LEU A 472 25.38 39.85 -7.68
C LEU A 472 25.14 38.46 -7.05
N ASP A 473 24.07 38.34 -6.24
CA ASP A 473 23.75 37.15 -5.43
C ASP A 473 22.21 36.89 -5.44
N PRO A 474 21.70 35.64 -5.27
CA PRO A 474 20.53 35.18 -6.05
C PRO A 474 19.15 35.34 -5.41
N PHE A 475 18.98 36.19 -4.39
CA PHE A 475 17.82 36.15 -3.46
C PHE A 475 16.46 36.71 -4.00
N TYR A 476 16.17 36.53 -5.29
CA TYR A 476 15.03 37.14 -5.99
C TYR A 476 13.66 36.49 -5.75
N LEU A 477 13.54 35.49 -4.87
CA LEU A 477 12.24 35.08 -4.30
C LEU A 477 11.82 35.90 -3.06
N VAL A 478 12.71 36.73 -2.50
CA VAL A 478 12.41 37.56 -1.32
C VAL A 478 11.83 38.94 -1.70
N ASN A 479 11.62 39.20 -3.00
CA ASN A 479 10.68 40.22 -3.46
C ASN A 479 9.79 39.68 -4.61
N PRO A 480 8.68 38.98 -4.30
CA PRO A 480 7.41 39.41 -4.88
C PRO A 480 7.21 40.90 -4.57
N SER A 481 6.36 41.61 -5.33
CA SER A 481 6.05 42.98 -4.95
C SER A 481 5.42 43.00 -3.55
N ARG A 482 5.78 44.01 -2.75
CA ARG A 482 5.35 44.18 -1.34
C ARG A 482 3.92 44.72 -1.27
N GLN A 483 3.03 44.01 -1.96
CA GLN A 483 1.70 44.41 -2.43
C GLN A 483 0.71 43.23 -2.35
N ALA A 484 1.18 42.03 -2.00
CA ALA A 484 0.38 40.80 -1.87
C ALA A 484 0.33 40.26 -0.42
N SER A 485 0.68 41.10 0.55
CA SER A 485 0.45 40.85 1.97
C SER A 485 -0.71 41.74 2.42
N GLU A 486 -1.86 41.13 2.73
CA GLU A 486 -3.09 41.86 3.05
C GLU A 486 -3.35 41.88 4.55
N MET A 487 -3.94 42.99 5.02
CA MET A 487 -4.38 43.12 6.41
C MET A 487 -5.87 42.81 6.54
N PHE A 488 -6.20 41.91 7.45
CA PHE A 488 -7.54 41.56 7.85
C PHE A 488 -7.75 41.91 9.32
N VAL A 489 -8.92 42.45 9.65
CA VAL A 489 -9.37 42.67 11.03
C VAL A 489 -10.44 41.64 11.34
N MET A 490 -10.23 40.87 12.39
CA MET A 490 -11.13 39.80 12.81
C MET A 490 -11.84 40.23 14.09
N VAL A 491 -13.17 40.30 14.04
CA VAL A 491 -14.03 40.75 15.14
C VAL A 491 -14.91 39.59 15.58
N ASN A 492 -14.59 38.95 16.70
CA ASN A 492 -15.33 37.81 17.23
C ASN A 492 -16.28 38.25 18.35
N ILE A 493 -17.59 38.02 18.20
CA ILE A 493 -18.57 38.29 19.26
C ILE A 493 -18.46 37.17 20.31
N GLY A 494 -18.23 37.52 21.57
CA GLY A 494 -18.33 36.60 22.71
C GLY A 494 -19.77 36.39 23.15
N SER A 495 -20.51 37.48 23.38
CA SER A 495 -21.90 37.43 23.83
C SER A 495 -22.67 38.69 23.41
N ILE A 496 -23.79 38.50 22.70
CA ILE A 496 -24.67 39.59 22.24
C ILE A 496 -25.20 40.42 23.42
N PRO A 497 -25.77 39.83 24.51
CA PRO A 497 -26.14 40.59 25.71
C PRO A 497 -25.00 41.36 26.37
N ALA A 498 -23.75 40.86 26.31
CA ALA A 498 -22.60 41.59 26.86
C ALA A 498 -22.21 42.78 25.96
N MET A 499 -22.33 42.63 24.65
CA MET A 499 -22.13 43.70 23.67
C MET A 499 -23.20 44.80 23.77
N ASP A 500 -24.47 44.45 23.88
CA ASP A 500 -25.54 45.42 24.18
C ASP A 500 -25.32 46.10 25.54
N GLY A 501 -24.79 45.37 26.53
CA GLY A 501 -24.41 45.90 27.84
C GLY A 501 -23.25 46.91 27.83
N LEU A 502 -22.50 47.05 26.73
CA LEU A 502 -21.50 48.09 26.53
C LEU A 502 -22.06 49.34 25.82
N VAL A 503 -23.28 49.29 25.30
CA VAL A 503 -23.91 50.38 24.54
C VAL A 503 -24.89 51.16 25.42
N PRO A 504 -24.63 52.46 25.71
CA PRO A 504 -25.60 53.31 26.41
C PRO A 504 -26.93 53.41 25.63
N ASN A 505 -28.04 53.28 26.34
CA ASN A 505 -29.37 53.09 25.77
C ASN A 505 -29.92 54.33 25.03
N SER A 506 -29.59 54.50 23.74
CA SER A 506 -30.40 55.24 22.75
C SER A 506 -29.95 54.97 21.30
N THR A 507 -30.70 55.49 20.33
CA THR A 507 -30.53 55.28 18.88
C THR A 507 -29.44 56.17 18.25
N ALA A 508 -28.25 56.23 18.87
CA ALA A 508 -27.13 57.08 18.46
C ALA A 508 -25.81 56.29 18.40
N ASP A 509 -24.82 56.83 17.71
CA ASP A 509 -23.49 56.24 17.61
C ASP A 509 -22.83 56.17 19.00
N SER A 510 -22.49 54.97 19.44
CA SER A 510 -22.10 54.70 20.83
C SER A 510 -20.59 54.51 20.97
N HIS A 511 -19.92 55.47 21.62
CA HIS A 511 -18.47 55.42 21.86
C HIS A 511 -18.15 54.50 23.03
N TRP A 512 -17.28 53.52 22.80
CA TRP A 512 -16.81 52.59 23.84
C TRP A 512 -15.64 53.22 24.61
N PRO A 513 -15.65 53.29 25.95
CA PRO A 513 -14.54 53.85 26.72
C PRO A 513 -13.25 53.02 26.54
N ASP A 514 -12.10 53.68 26.37
CA ASP A 514 -10.82 53.00 26.13
C ASP A 514 -10.45 51.99 27.25
N ASN A 515 -10.92 52.24 28.47
CA ASN A 515 -10.70 51.38 29.65
C ASN A 515 -11.55 50.10 29.70
N VAL A 516 -12.35 49.81 28.67
CA VAL A 516 -13.11 48.55 28.53
C VAL A 516 -12.25 47.44 27.91
N TRP A 517 -11.15 47.81 27.25
CA TRP A 517 -10.26 46.88 26.55
C TRP A 517 -9.19 46.30 27.48
N HIS A 518 -9.02 44.97 27.43
CA HIS A 518 -7.91 44.24 28.04
C HIS A 518 -7.26 43.26 27.05
N ASP A 519 -6.12 42.69 27.43
CA ASP A 519 -5.27 41.89 26.55
C ASP A 519 -5.51 40.39 26.79
N ASP A 520 -5.79 39.61 25.74
CA ASP A 520 -5.86 38.14 25.78
C ASP A 520 -5.09 37.54 24.59
N GLY A 521 -3.79 37.32 24.79
CA GLY A 521 -2.90 36.81 23.74
C GLY A 521 -2.84 37.74 22.52
N PRO A 522 -3.11 37.25 21.29
CA PRO A 522 -3.19 38.09 20.09
C PRO A 522 -4.48 38.93 20.01
N TRP A 523 -5.40 38.83 20.97
CA TRP A 523 -6.67 39.57 20.96
C TRP A 523 -6.65 40.78 21.90
N ALA A 524 -7.26 41.88 21.44
CA ALA A 524 -7.78 42.93 22.31
C ALA A 524 -9.25 42.60 22.62
N VAL A 525 -9.63 42.54 23.89
CA VAL A 525 -10.94 42.05 24.34
C VAL A 525 -11.69 43.15 25.08
N ALA A 526 -12.92 43.42 24.67
CA ALA A 526 -13.85 44.30 25.36
C ALA A 526 -14.74 43.46 26.29
N SER A 527 -14.65 43.67 27.60
CA SER A 527 -15.44 42.95 28.61
C SER A 527 -16.54 43.82 29.20
N SER A 528 -17.74 43.28 29.34
CA SER A 528 -18.81 43.92 30.11
C SER A 528 -18.56 43.84 31.63
N ASN A 529 -19.16 44.73 32.42
CA ASN A 529 -19.10 44.69 33.90
C ASN A 529 -19.64 43.38 34.53
N LEU A 530 -20.24 42.49 33.73
CA LEU A 530 -20.78 41.19 34.11
C LEU A 530 -19.80 40.02 33.85
N SER A 531 -18.50 40.31 33.69
CA SER A 531 -17.41 39.33 33.46
C SER A 531 -17.51 38.48 32.18
N ASN A 532 -18.46 38.79 31.31
CA ASN A 532 -18.58 38.19 29.98
C ASN A 532 -17.89 39.08 28.94
N ASP A 533 -17.02 38.48 28.13
CA ASP A 533 -16.47 39.05 26.90
C ASP A 533 -17.62 39.45 25.96
N ALA A 534 -17.64 40.72 25.56
CA ALA A 534 -18.54 41.22 24.54
C ALA A 534 -18.00 40.92 23.15
N VAL A 535 -16.79 41.41 22.87
CA VAL A 535 -16.14 41.35 21.56
C VAL A 535 -14.62 41.18 21.73
N ARG A 536 -14.01 40.32 20.92
CA ARG A 536 -12.56 40.16 20.77
C ARG A 536 -12.13 40.64 19.38
N VAL A 537 -11.08 41.44 19.28
CA VAL A 537 -10.53 41.95 18.01
C VAL A 537 -9.06 41.59 17.86
N THR A 538 -8.67 41.05 16.70
CA THR A 538 -7.25 40.83 16.32
C THR A 538 -7.00 41.41 14.93
N ALA A 539 -5.78 41.92 14.69
CA ALA A 539 -5.34 42.40 13.37
C ALA A 539 -4.33 41.40 12.80
N CYS A 540 -4.61 40.85 11.62
CA CYS A 540 -3.83 39.79 11.00
C CYS A 540 -3.31 40.21 9.63
N ILE A 541 -2.03 39.94 9.37
CA ILE A 541 -1.41 40.10 8.05
C ILE A 541 -1.27 38.72 7.44
N ALA A 542 -1.79 38.53 6.22
CA ALA A 542 -1.70 37.29 5.48
C ALA A 542 -0.96 37.50 4.15
N SER A 543 0.05 36.68 3.87
CA SER A 543 0.59 36.52 2.53
C SER A 543 -0.44 35.81 1.64
N LEU A 544 -0.68 36.37 0.45
CA LEU A 544 -1.52 35.78 -0.61
C LEU A 544 -0.80 35.78 -1.97
N GLY A 545 0.50 36.11 -1.98
CA GLY A 545 1.32 36.07 -3.18
C GLY A 545 1.66 34.64 -3.60
N TYR A 546 1.76 34.41 -4.91
CA TYR A 546 2.25 33.15 -5.46
C TYR A 546 3.22 33.37 -6.62
N LYS A 547 3.98 32.34 -6.96
CA LYS A 547 4.82 32.29 -8.16
C LYS A 547 4.87 30.86 -8.70
N THR A 548 4.79 30.71 -10.03
CA THR A 548 5.05 29.42 -10.69
C THR A 548 6.57 29.20 -10.77
N LEU A 549 7.04 28.06 -10.25
CA LEU A 549 8.45 27.67 -10.24
C LEU A 549 8.60 26.17 -10.55
N THR A 550 9.74 25.78 -11.10
CA THR A 550 10.09 24.35 -11.23
C THR A 550 10.48 23.81 -9.86
N VAL A 551 9.75 22.79 -9.40
CA VAL A 551 9.89 22.23 -8.05
C VAL A 551 9.94 20.70 -8.07
N ASP A 552 10.75 20.15 -7.16
CA ASP A 552 10.68 18.74 -6.78
C ASP A 552 9.68 18.53 -5.64
N ILE A 553 8.79 17.56 -5.83
CA ILE A 553 7.76 17.13 -4.87
C ILE A 553 7.84 15.60 -4.73
N ASN A 554 7.79 15.10 -3.49
CA ASN A 554 7.81 13.65 -3.21
C ASN A 554 6.70 13.19 -2.25
N SER A 555 6.37 11.89 -2.31
CA SER A 555 5.61 11.20 -1.25
C SER A 555 5.87 9.69 -1.21
N SER A 556 5.99 9.17 0.02
CA SER A 556 6.02 7.73 0.33
C SER A 556 4.64 7.07 0.34
N VAL A 557 3.54 7.85 0.32
CA VAL A 557 2.15 7.38 0.40
C VAL A 557 1.27 7.98 -0.70
N ASP A 558 0.14 7.35 -0.98
CA ASP A 558 -0.91 7.92 -1.85
C ASP A 558 -1.65 9.03 -1.09
N ALA A 559 -1.83 10.18 -1.74
CA ALA A 559 -2.39 11.38 -1.12
C ALA A 559 -3.91 11.30 -0.96
N ARG A 560 -4.43 12.01 0.05
CA ARG A 560 -5.85 12.00 0.42
C ARG A 560 -6.47 13.35 0.08
N GLU A 561 -7.63 13.32 -0.59
CA GLU A 561 -8.49 14.51 -0.75
C GLU A 561 -9.84 14.21 -0.09
N PRO A 562 -9.95 14.37 1.25
CA PRO A 562 -11.21 14.21 1.96
C PRO A 562 -12.23 15.24 1.48
N ARG A 563 -13.52 14.89 1.54
CA ARG A 563 -14.62 15.82 1.27
C ARG A 563 -15.32 16.14 2.59
N VAL A 564 -15.74 17.38 2.75
CA VAL A 564 -16.42 17.89 3.95
C VAL A 564 -17.88 17.45 3.88
N THR A 565 -18.35 16.71 4.90
CA THR A 565 -19.69 16.10 4.94
C THR A 565 -20.58 16.75 6.00
N TRP A 566 -21.88 16.84 5.75
CA TRP A 566 -22.84 17.39 6.72
C TRP A 566 -23.21 16.36 7.79
N ASP A 567 -23.06 16.73 9.07
CA ASP A 567 -23.60 15.99 10.22
C ASP A 567 -24.97 16.58 10.58
N SER A 568 -26.02 15.76 10.38
CA SER A 568 -27.40 16.12 10.68
C SER A 568 -27.77 16.07 12.18
N LEU A 569 -26.97 15.42 13.02
CA LEU A 569 -27.14 15.40 14.48
C LEU A 569 -26.48 16.62 15.13
N ALA A 570 -25.28 17.00 14.65
CA ALA A 570 -24.54 18.16 15.14
C ALA A 570 -24.90 19.49 14.45
N ALA A 571 -25.73 19.47 13.40
CA ALA A 571 -26.11 20.63 12.58
C ALA A 571 -24.88 21.44 12.09
N LYS A 572 -23.84 20.73 11.68
CA LYS A 572 -22.59 21.31 11.19
C LYS A 572 -21.90 20.41 10.17
N TYR A 573 -20.93 20.95 9.46
CA TYR A 573 -20.02 20.16 8.64
C TYR A 573 -18.93 19.47 9.49
N ASP A 574 -18.59 18.23 9.16
CA ASP A 574 -17.36 17.58 9.64
C ASP A 574 -16.15 18.12 8.89
N THR A 575 -15.33 18.88 9.62
CA THR A 575 -14.14 19.55 9.14
C THR A 575 -12.87 18.76 9.44
N GLY A 576 -12.92 17.74 10.31
CA GLY A 576 -11.75 17.19 11.00
C GLY A 576 -10.65 16.69 10.06
N ALA A 577 -11.03 15.92 9.03
CA ALA A 577 -10.09 15.42 8.03
C ALA A 577 -9.46 16.54 7.17
N SER A 578 -10.17 17.65 6.93
CA SER A 578 -9.61 18.81 6.22
C SER A 578 -8.70 19.64 7.11
N ARG A 579 -9.03 19.76 8.41
CA ARG A 579 -8.21 20.48 9.40
C ARG A 579 -6.87 19.79 9.59
N ILE A 580 -6.88 18.46 9.74
CA ILE A 580 -5.68 17.61 9.75
C ILE A 580 -4.84 17.83 8.48
N GLN A 581 -5.43 17.72 7.29
CA GLN A 581 -4.70 17.92 6.03
C GLN A 581 -4.01 19.30 5.98
N LEU A 582 -4.69 20.36 6.41
CA LEU A 582 -4.18 21.74 6.45
C LEU A 582 -3.18 22.01 7.60
N GLY A 583 -2.91 21.04 8.48
CA GLY A 583 -2.04 21.23 9.66
C GLY A 583 -2.68 22.10 10.74
N ALA A 584 -4.01 22.28 10.69
CA ALA A 584 -4.77 23.25 11.45
C ALA A 584 -5.44 22.59 12.68
N SER A 585 -4.66 21.91 13.51
CA SER A 585 -5.10 21.22 14.72
C SER A 585 -4.06 21.27 15.83
N SER A 586 -4.51 21.10 17.09
CA SER A 586 -3.67 21.08 18.29
C SER A 586 -2.60 19.98 18.29
N LYS A 587 -2.83 18.86 17.58
CA LYS A 587 -1.81 17.82 17.36
C LYS A 587 -0.95 18.15 16.14
N MET A 588 0.35 18.33 16.34
CA MET A 588 1.33 18.37 15.25
C MET A 588 1.48 16.96 14.65
N GLU A 589 1.20 16.84 13.35
CA GLU A 589 1.26 15.57 12.60
C GLU A 589 2.21 15.67 11.39
N SER A 590 2.84 14.55 11.03
CA SER A 590 3.72 14.47 9.87
C SER A 590 2.97 14.63 8.55
N PHE A 591 3.66 15.04 7.48
CA PHE A 591 3.08 15.14 6.13
C PHE A 591 2.42 13.82 5.67
N GLN A 592 2.97 12.67 6.07
CA GLN A 592 2.43 11.34 5.76
C GLN A 592 1.11 11.04 6.48
N GLU A 593 0.99 11.41 7.76
CA GLU A 593 -0.27 11.28 8.53
C GLU A 593 -1.35 12.22 7.96
N ARG A 594 -0.97 13.48 7.70
CA ARG A 594 -1.81 14.52 7.07
C ARG A 594 -2.23 14.19 5.64
N GLY A 595 -1.54 13.27 4.97
CA GLY A 595 -1.80 12.86 3.59
C GLY A 595 -1.44 13.92 2.53
N VAL A 596 -0.49 14.81 2.85
CA VAL A 596 0.04 15.86 1.96
C VAL A 596 1.41 15.46 1.41
N LEU A 597 1.83 16.07 0.31
CA LEU A 597 3.13 15.80 -0.30
C LEU A 597 4.23 16.66 0.35
N SER A 598 5.48 16.19 0.33
CA SER A 598 6.63 17.01 0.72
C SER A 598 7.10 17.84 -0.47
N LEU A 599 7.16 19.17 -0.30
CA LEU A 599 7.85 20.06 -1.22
C LEU A 599 9.36 20.07 -0.91
N ALA A 600 10.22 20.24 -1.91
CA ALA A 600 11.65 20.42 -1.69
C ALA A 600 11.95 21.75 -0.94
N PRO A 601 13.06 21.87 -0.20
CA PRO A 601 13.49 23.14 0.40
C PRO A 601 13.65 24.27 -0.62
N VAL A 602 13.40 25.51 -0.19
CA VAL A 602 13.44 26.73 -1.03
C VAL A 602 14.75 26.88 -1.82
N SER A 603 15.88 26.44 -1.24
CA SER A 603 17.21 26.47 -1.86
C SER A 603 17.41 25.49 -3.02
N GLN A 604 16.39 24.70 -3.38
CA GLN A 604 16.41 23.73 -4.49
C GLN A 604 15.41 24.07 -5.61
N TRP A 605 14.65 25.17 -5.48
CA TRP A 605 13.68 25.57 -6.51
C TRP A 605 14.38 26.30 -7.65
N GLU A 606 14.29 25.76 -8.87
CA GLU A 606 14.87 26.42 -10.04
C GLU A 606 14.08 27.69 -10.39
N HIS A 607 14.78 28.71 -10.88
CA HIS A 607 14.17 29.97 -11.32
C HIS A 607 14.35 30.06 -12.84
N GLU A 608 13.26 30.29 -13.59
CA GLU A 608 13.42 30.66 -14.99
C GLU A 608 13.96 32.09 -15.09
N ASP A 609 15.20 32.23 -15.55
CA ASP A 609 15.89 33.51 -15.83
C ASP A 609 15.32 34.27 -17.06
N LYS A 610 14.01 34.17 -17.30
CA LYS A 610 13.34 34.82 -18.43
C LYS A 610 12.88 36.22 -18.07
N THR A 611 13.31 37.18 -18.87
CA THR A 611 13.21 38.64 -18.64
C THR A 611 11.80 39.23 -18.80
N THR A 612 10.75 38.45 -18.60
CA THR A 612 9.34 38.88 -18.61
C THR A 612 8.85 39.07 -17.18
N GLN A 613 9.15 40.24 -16.61
CA GLN A 613 8.77 40.67 -15.27
C GLN A 613 7.27 41.00 -15.19
N ASN A 614 6.42 39.98 -15.27
CA ASN A 614 4.97 40.12 -15.31
C ASN A 614 4.35 39.92 -13.91
N ASN A 615 3.30 40.68 -13.61
CA ASN A 615 2.75 40.84 -12.25
C ASN A 615 1.79 39.69 -11.85
N ASP A 616 2.23 38.45 -11.99
CA ASP A 616 1.37 37.28 -11.79
C ASP A 616 0.90 37.14 -10.33
N SER A 617 1.68 37.63 -9.36
CA SER A 617 1.47 37.46 -7.91
C SER A 617 0.18 38.06 -7.32
N ASP A 618 -0.67 38.72 -8.11
CA ASP A 618 -1.91 39.38 -7.66
C ASP A 618 -3.15 38.45 -7.67
N TYR A 619 -3.11 37.30 -8.35
CA TYR A 619 -4.34 36.53 -8.65
C TYR A 619 -5.15 36.11 -7.41
N PHE A 620 -4.54 35.44 -6.42
CA PHE A 620 -5.27 34.97 -5.23
C PHE A 620 -5.75 36.13 -4.35
N ARG A 621 -4.86 37.11 -4.12
CA ARG A 621 -5.17 38.37 -3.43
C ARG A 621 -6.43 39.02 -4.00
N ARG A 622 -6.43 39.24 -5.32
CA ARG A 622 -7.55 39.85 -6.05
C ARG A 622 -8.78 38.96 -6.14
N ALA A 623 -8.63 37.64 -6.24
CA ALA A 623 -9.75 36.71 -6.22
C ALA A 623 -10.51 36.80 -4.88
N ILE A 624 -9.79 36.76 -3.76
CA ILE A 624 -10.39 36.92 -2.41
C ILE A 624 -11.09 38.29 -2.27
N GLU A 625 -10.45 39.36 -2.76
CA GLU A 625 -10.96 40.75 -2.75
C GLU A 625 -12.25 40.92 -3.58
N VAL A 626 -12.30 40.44 -4.84
CA VAL A 626 -13.50 40.61 -5.70
C VAL A 626 -14.61 39.59 -5.43
N SER A 627 -14.33 38.53 -4.67
CA SER A 627 -15.32 37.52 -4.28
C SER A 627 -16.10 37.86 -3.02
N PHE A 628 -15.72 38.90 -2.26
CA PHE A 628 -16.48 39.33 -1.08
C PHE A 628 -17.95 39.60 -1.43
N PRO A 629 -18.91 39.23 -0.56
CA PRO A 629 -20.33 39.49 -0.79
C PRO A 629 -20.61 40.94 -1.18
N ALA A 630 -21.39 41.11 -2.25
CA ALA A 630 -21.79 42.41 -2.76
C ALA A 630 -23.18 42.77 -2.22
N ARG A 631 -23.25 43.78 -1.34
CA ARG A 631 -24.49 44.21 -0.69
C ARG A 631 -25.58 44.61 -1.69
N LEU A 632 -26.60 43.76 -1.79
CA LEU A 632 -27.83 44.00 -2.56
C LEU A 632 -28.86 44.78 -1.71
N GLY A 633 -28.49 45.93 -1.16
CA GLY A 633 -29.40 46.71 -0.30
C GLY A 633 -28.97 48.15 -0.02
N ASN A 634 -29.96 49.02 0.23
CA ASN A 634 -29.82 50.48 0.43
C ASN A 634 -29.20 50.90 1.80
N LEU A 635 -28.28 50.11 2.36
CA LEU A 635 -27.46 50.55 3.49
C LEU A 635 -26.33 51.48 2.99
N PRO A 636 -25.86 52.44 3.81
CA PRO A 636 -24.92 53.46 3.36
C PRO A 636 -23.58 52.85 2.92
N GLN A 637 -23.01 53.50 1.91
CA GLN A 637 -21.81 53.14 1.13
C GLN A 637 -20.49 53.32 1.94
N GLN A 638 -20.48 52.86 3.19
CA GLN A 638 -19.50 53.25 4.22
C GLN A 638 -18.81 52.08 4.95
N ALA A 639 -19.28 50.84 4.79
CA ALA A 639 -18.60 49.67 5.36
C ALA A 639 -17.40 49.26 4.50
N ASP A 640 -16.37 48.73 5.15
CA ASP A 640 -15.27 48.04 4.47
C ASP A 640 -15.75 46.70 3.88
N SER A 641 -15.04 46.20 2.87
CA SER A 641 -15.30 44.85 2.34
C SER A 641 -15.06 43.79 3.41
N GLY A 642 -15.87 42.74 3.45
CA GLY A 642 -15.75 41.70 4.47
C GLY A 642 -16.75 40.57 4.30
N VAL A 643 -16.80 39.67 5.28
CA VAL A 643 -17.69 38.51 5.30
C VAL A 643 -17.99 38.07 6.74
N LEU A 644 -19.24 37.67 6.96
CA LEU A 644 -19.72 37.14 8.24
C LEU A 644 -19.47 35.62 8.33
N LEU A 645 -18.62 35.23 9.27
CA LEU A 645 -18.34 33.85 9.67
C LEU A 645 -19.23 33.48 10.88
N SER A 646 -20.54 33.46 10.65
CA SER A 646 -21.59 33.25 11.66
C SER A 646 -22.75 32.43 11.09
N LYS A 647 -23.40 31.60 11.92
CA LYS A 647 -24.61 30.85 11.54
C LYS A 647 -25.87 31.70 11.76
N ILE A 648 -26.87 31.51 10.90
CA ILE A 648 -28.21 32.11 11.03
C ILE A 648 -28.90 31.53 12.27
N THR A 649 -29.59 32.38 13.04
CA THR A 649 -30.37 31.96 14.21
C THR A 649 -31.60 31.13 13.77
N PRO A 650 -31.86 29.95 14.37
CA PRO A 650 -33.03 29.14 14.02
C PRO A 650 -34.35 29.91 14.14
N GLY A 651 -35.08 30.05 13.02
CA GLY A 651 -36.34 30.80 12.93
C GLY A 651 -36.21 32.22 12.39
N ALA A 652 -34.99 32.74 12.16
CA ALA A 652 -34.80 33.91 11.33
C ALA A 652 -35.06 33.56 9.85
N HIS A 653 -35.65 34.48 9.08
CA HIS A 653 -35.80 34.33 7.64
C HIS A 653 -34.47 34.59 6.93
N GLU A 654 -34.09 33.73 5.99
CA GLU A 654 -33.07 34.06 5.00
C GLU A 654 -33.54 35.25 4.17
N VAL A 655 -32.75 36.33 4.18
CA VAL A 655 -32.90 37.47 3.26
C VAL A 655 -32.00 37.17 2.06
N GLU A 656 -32.52 37.18 0.84
CA GLU A 656 -31.70 36.95 -0.36
C GLU A 656 -30.58 38.00 -0.46
N GLY A 657 -29.33 37.54 -0.58
CA GLY A 657 -28.15 38.41 -0.69
C GLY A 657 -27.47 38.78 0.64
N THR A 658 -27.30 37.83 1.57
CA THR A 658 -26.58 38.08 2.84
C THR A 658 -25.05 38.15 2.67
N ASP A 659 -24.40 38.95 3.54
CA ASP A 659 -22.94 39.12 3.60
C ASP A 659 -22.22 37.92 4.29
N GLN A 660 -22.80 36.71 4.20
CA GLN A 660 -22.32 35.49 4.89
C GLN A 660 -21.33 34.66 4.06
N ALA A 661 -20.46 33.93 4.76
CA ALA A 661 -19.76 32.79 4.18
C ALA A 661 -20.63 31.52 4.22
N HIS A 662 -20.39 30.61 3.27
CA HIS A 662 -20.98 29.27 3.25
C HIS A 662 -20.69 28.54 4.59
N PRO A 663 -21.66 27.84 5.22
CA PRO A 663 -21.45 27.25 6.54
C PRO A 663 -20.27 26.28 6.65
N ALA A 664 -19.87 25.63 5.55
CA ALA A 664 -18.65 24.80 5.51
C ALA A 664 -17.34 25.58 5.77
N HIS A 665 -17.27 26.87 5.40
CA HIS A 665 -16.15 27.75 5.73
C HIS A 665 -16.25 28.25 7.18
N VAL A 666 -17.47 28.55 7.63
CA VAL A 666 -17.77 28.96 9.02
C VAL A 666 -17.36 27.87 10.00
N ASP A 667 -17.82 26.64 9.78
CA ASP A 667 -17.47 25.47 10.59
C ASP A 667 -15.95 25.19 10.53
N LEU A 668 -15.31 25.27 9.34
CA LEU A 668 -13.86 25.08 9.22
C LEU A 668 -13.07 26.09 10.06
N PHE A 669 -13.44 27.37 9.98
CA PHE A 669 -12.77 28.43 10.72
C PHE A 669 -12.95 28.27 12.24
N HIS A 670 -14.19 28.07 12.71
CA HIS A 670 -14.49 27.96 14.14
C HIS A 670 -13.96 26.66 14.76
N ASP A 671 -14.01 25.52 14.05
CA ASP A 671 -13.41 24.28 14.55
C ASP A 671 -11.88 24.37 14.67
N VAL A 672 -11.19 25.12 13.79
CA VAL A 672 -9.75 25.39 13.94
C VAL A 672 -9.49 26.31 15.13
N LEU A 673 -10.22 27.42 15.21
CA LEU A 673 -10.04 28.41 16.28
C LEU A 673 -10.31 27.80 17.67
N GLY A 674 -11.32 26.94 17.79
CA GLY A 674 -11.69 26.26 19.03
C GLY A 674 -10.72 25.17 19.50
N ASP A 675 -10.11 24.42 18.58
CA ASP A 675 -9.11 23.38 18.92
C ASP A 675 -7.71 23.97 19.17
N THR A 676 -7.36 25.06 18.48
CA THR A 676 -5.98 25.59 18.49
C THR A 676 -5.79 26.88 19.30
N GLY A 677 -6.85 27.64 19.54
CA GLY A 677 -6.77 29.00 20.10
C GLY A 677 -6.02 30.01 19.22
N SER A 678 -5.66 29.64 17.98
CA SER A 678 -4.79 30.40 17.09
C SER A 678 -5.59 31.08 15.97
N PRO A 679 -5.84 32.41 16.03
CA PRO A 679 -6.47 33.12 14.92
C PRO A 679 -5.64 33.07 13.63
N ALA A 680 -4.30 33.01 13.72
CA ALA A 680 -3.45 32.97 12.53
C ALA A 680 -3.60 31.65 11.78
N LEU A 681 -3.64 30.51 12.49
CA LEU A 681 -3.84 29.19 11.90
C LEU A 681 -5.27 29.00 11.38
N ALA A 682 -6.28 29.56 12.06
CA ALA A 682 -7.67 29.57 11.59
C ALA A 682 -7.84 30.37 10.29
N LEU A 683 -7.26 31.57 10.21
CA LEU A 683 -7.28 32.40 9.00
C LEU A 683 -6.43 31.77 7.88
N GLN A 684 -5.26 31.19 8.18
CA GLN A 684 -4.44 30.47 7.21
C GLN A 684 -5.19 29.29 6.58
N ALA A 685 -5.89 28.48 7.38
CA ALA A 685 -6.65 27.34 6.89
C ALA A 685 -7.78 27.78 5.93
N LEU A 686 -8.51 28.83 6.31
CA LEU A 686 -9.58 29.44 5.52
C LEU A 686 -9.06 30.04 4.19
N LEU A 687 -8.07 30.93 4.25
CA LEU A 687 -7.49 31.57 3.06
C LEU A 687 -6.82 30.56 2.12
N THR A 688 -6.09 29.57 2.65
CA THR A 688 -5.53 28.47 1.85
C THR A 688 -6.63 27.75 1.07
N ARG A 689 -7.78 27.47 1.69
CA ARG A 689 -8.88 26.76 1.04
C ARG A 689 -9.55 27.58 -0.05
N LEU A 690 -9.71 28.90 0.14
CA LEU A 690 -10.23 29.80 -0.89
C LEU A 690 -9.25 29.92 -2.08
N CYS A 691 -7.94 29.96 -1.81
CA CYS A 691 -6.91 29.89 -2.85
C CYS A 691 -6.95 28.56 -3.62
N GLN A 692 -7.16 27.42 -2.95
CA GLN A 692 -7.36 26.13 -3.62
C GLN A 692 -8.58 26.16 -4.56
N MET A 693 -9.72 26.71 -4.10
CA MET A 693 -10.93 26.82 -4.92
C MET A 693 -10.70 27.67 -6.17
N ALA A 694 -10.13 28.87 -6.00
CA ALA A 694 -9.78 29.76 -7.12
C ALA A 694 -8.80 29.11 -8.10
N TYR A 695 -7.77 28.44 -7.60
CA TYR A 695 -6.78 27.74 -8.42
C TYR A 695 -7.42 26.65 -9.29
N TYR A 696 -8.22 25.77 -8.70
CA TYR A 696 -8.73 24.61 -9.43
C TYR A 696 -9.89 24.96 -10.39
N GLU A 697 -10.72 25.96 -10.10
CA GLU A 697 -11.66 26.49 -11.11
C GLU A 697 -10.91 27.12 -12.30
N ARG A 698 -9.79 27.79 -12.04
CA ARG A 698 -8.98 28.41 -13.09
C ARG A 698 -8.18 27.39 -13.91
N LEU A 699 -7.70 26.32 -13.28
CA LEU A 699 -6.96 25.24 -13.93
C LEU A 699 -7.80 24.59 -15.06
N ASP A 700 -9.08 24.31 -14.79
CA ASP A 700 -10.03 23.71 -15.75
C ASP A 700 -10.36 24.62 -16.95
N ARG A 701 -9.92 25.90 -16.93
CA ARG A 701 -10.09 26.88 -18.03
C ARG A 701 -8.79 27.29 -18.72
N THR A 702 -7.66 26.67 -18.36
CA THR A 702 -6.34 27.05 -18.85
C THR A 702 -5.77 25.99 -19.81
N ASN A 703 -5.22 26.42 -20.95
CA ASN A 703 -4.72 25.51 -22.00
C ASN A 703 -3.18 25.52 -22.16
N THR A 704 -2.48 26.34 -21.38
CA THR A 704 -1.04 26.58 -21.55
C THR A 704 -0.23 25.49 -20.84
N THR A 705 0.54 24.72 -21.60
CA THR A 705 1.23 23.52 -21.11
C THR A 705 2.75 23.66 -21.03
N ALA A 706 3.34 22.95 -20.08
CA ALA A 706 4.78 22.79 -19.91
C ALA A 706 5.15 21.33 -19.59
N PRO A 707 6.39 20.91 -19.87
CA PRO A 707 6.87 19.57 -19.56
C PRO A 707 7.14 19.39 -18.05
N ALA A 708 6.84 18.21 -17.54
CA ALA A 708 7.21 17.75 -16.19
C ALA A 708 7.60 16.27 -16.21
N SER A 709 8.37 15.81 -15.22
CA SER A 709 8.61 14.40 -14.95
C SER A 709 7.76 13.95 -13.77
N VAL A 710 7.02 12.86 -13.91
CA VAL A 710 6.07 12.38 -12.89
C VAL A 710 6.16 10.87 -12.67
N SER A 711 6.08 10.42 -11.43
CA SER A 711 5.84 9.02 -11.09
C SER A 711 4.56 8.89 -10.29
N PHE A 712 3.63 8.06 -10.76
CA PHE A 712 2.39 7.73 -10.06
C PHE A 712 2.49 6.39 -9.34
N SER A 713 1.64 6.18 -8.33
CA SER A 713 1.39 4.85 -7.80
C SER A 713 0.63 4.02 -8.84
N SER A 714 1.10 2.79 -9.05
CA SER A 714 0.33 1.75 -9.72
C SER A 714 -0.08 0.69 -8.70
N SER A 715 -1.34 0.25 -8.77
CA SER A 715 -1.82 -0.85 -7.95
C SER A 715 -1.39 -2.17 -8.61
N VAL A 716 -0.51 -2.91 -7.94
CA VAL A 716 0.12 -4.12 -8.47
C VAL A 716 0.00 -5.28 -7.48
N LEU A 717 -0.10 -6.50 -8.00
CA LEU A 717 -0.25 -7.71 -7.19
C LEU A 717 1.11 -8.17 -6.68
N ILE A 718 1.40 -7.87 -5.40
CA ILE A 718 2.70 -8.12 -4.75
C ILE A 718 2.52 -8.72 -3.34
N PRO A 719 3.58 -9.32 -2.74
CA PRO A 719 3.55 -9.75 -1.35
C PRO A 719 3.30 -8.58 -0.37
N VAL A 720 2.16 -8.62 0.32
CA VAL A 720 1.78 -7.65 1.34
C VAL A 720 1.96 -8.22 2.75
N ARG A 721 1.67 -9.52 2.92
CA ARG A 721 1.81 -10.28 4.17
C ARG A 721 3.04 -11.19 4.13
N TRP A 722 3.40 -11.76 5.28
CA TRP A 722 4.48 -12.74 5.46
C TRP A 722 3.98 -14.08 6.04
N THR A 723 2.67 -14.23 6.18
CA THR A 723 2.01 -15.36 6.85
C THR A 723 2.15 -16.67 6.09
N GLY A 724 1.83 -16.64 4.79
CA GLY A 724 1.98 -17.76 3.87
C GLY A 724 3.44 -18.11 3.62
N PHE A 725 4.32 -17.11 3.48
CA PHE A 725 5.76 -17.31 3.35
C PHE A 725 6.39 -17.95 4.59
N SER A 726 6.00 -17.52 5.78
CA SER A 726 6.48 -18.12 7.04
C SER A 726 6.01 -19.58 7.17
N ALA A 727 4.75 -19.86 6.84
CA ALA A 727 4.21 -21.23 6.85
C ALA A 727 4.89 -22.13 5.79
N ALA A 728 5.10 -21.63 4.57
CA ALA A 728 5.79 -22.33 3.50
C ALA A 728 7.24 -22.66 3.87
N THR A 729 7.97 -21.67 4.40
CA THR A 729 9.36 -21.84 4.88
C THR A 729 9.43 -22.84 6.02
N ALA A 730 8.48 -22.82 6.96
CA ALA A 730 8.41 -23.78 8.06
C ALA A 730 8.15 -25.22 7.57
N LEU A 731 7.33 -25.42 6.55
CA LEU A 731 7.10 -26.75 5.93
C LEU A 731 8.36 -27.28 5.24
N VAL A 732 9.05 -26.44 4.45
CA VAL A 732 10.30 -26.84 3.78
C VAL A 732 11.41 -27.13 4.80
N ALA A 733 11.52 -26.32 5.86
CA ALA A 733 12.46 -26.56 6.95
C ALA A 733 12.15 -27.86 7.71
N ALA A 734 10.87 -28.13 8.01
CA ALA A 734 10.44 -29.38 8.65
C ALA A 734 10.79 -30.61 7.80
N HIS A 735 10.52 -30.58 6.50
CA HIS A 735 10.91 -31.66 5.58
C HIS A 735 12.44 -31.85 5.56
N PHE A 736 13.22 -30.77 5.45
CA PHE A 736 14.68 -30.87 5.48
C PHE A 736 15.21 -31.50 6.79
N VAL A 737 14.63 -31.13 7.95
CA VAL A 737 14.96 -31.78 9.23
C VAL A 737 14.59 -33.26 9.24
N LEU A 738 13.44 -33.66 8.70
CA LEU A 738 13.03 -35.07 8.58
C LEU A 738 13.98 -35.87 7.67
N VAL A 739 14.32 -35.34 6.49
CA VAL A 739 15.27 -35.93 5.53
C VAL A 739 16.64 -36.15 6.19
N VAL A 740 17.17 -35.15 6.89
CA VAL A 740 18.44 -35.26 7.63
C VAL A 740 18.34 -36.28 8.76
N ALA A 741 17.28 -36.23 9.59
CA ALA A 741 17.09 -37.13 10.72
C ALA A 741 17.01 -38.60 10.28
N VAL A 742 16.21 -38.90 9.25
CA VAL A 742 16.06 -40.26 8.70
C VAL A 742 17.37 -40.72 8.05
N THR A 743 18.08 -39.85 7.32
CA THR A 743 19.38 -40.19 6.73
C THR A 743 20.42 -40.54 7.83
N VAL A 744 20.51 -39.75 8.90
CA VAL A 744 21.40 -40.04 10.04
C VAL A 744 20.98 -41.33 10.76
N LEU A 745 19.69 -41.59 10.91
CA LEU A 745 19.16 -42.80 11.53
C LEU A 745 19.48 -44.05 10.70
N PHE A 746 19.30 -44.00 9.38
CA PHE A 746 19.70 -45.06 8.44
C PHE A 746 21.20 -45.33 8.51
N LEU A 747 22.03 -44.26 8.46
CA LEU A 747 23.49 -44.39 8.48
C LEU A 747 23.98 -45.11 9.74
N ARG A 748 23.33 -44.88 10.89
CA ARG A 748 23.62 -45.51 12.18
C ARG A 748 23.06 -46.93 12.34
N LEU A 749 21.82 -47.19 11.88
CA LEU A 749 21.09 -48.43 12.21
C LEU A 749 21.09 -49.51 11.10
N ALA A 750 21.06 -49.14 9.83
CA ALA A 750 20.86 -50.07 8.70
C ALA A 750 22.17 -50.30 7.92
N ARG A 751 23.08 -51.09 8.49
CA ARG A 751 24.48 -51.24 8.02
C ARG A 751 24.61 -51.99 6.70
N ASP A 752 23.81 -53.03 6.50
CA ASP A 752 23.93 -53.96 5.38
C ASP A 752 22.94 -53.71 4.23
N SER A 753 21.90 -52.91 4.46
CA SER A 753 20.96 -52.48 3.43
C SER A 753 21.59 -51.50 2.41
N LEU A 754 21.34 -51.76 1.13
CA LEU A 754 21.74 -50.93 -0.01
C LEU A 754 20.47 -50.37 -0.68
N ILE A 755 20.34 -49.05 -0.74
CA ILE A 755 19.20 -48.39 -1.39
C ILE A 755 19.34 -48.49 -2.93
N GLY A 756 18.21 -48.65 -3.63
CA GLY A 756 18.16 -48.77 -5.09
C GLY A 756 18.62 -50.12 -5.67
N ASN A 757 18.99 -51.10 -4.83
CA ASN A 757 19.56 -52.36 -5.31
C ASN A 757 18.52 -53.49 -5.44
N SER A 758 17.94 -53.63 -6.63
CA SER A 758 16.91 -54.65 -6.93
C SER A 758 17.35 -56.09 -6.64
N TRP A 759 18.59 -56.45 -6.97
CA TRP A 759 19.11 -57.79 -6.70
C TRP A 759 19.26 -58.07 -5.20
N GLN A 760 19.65 -57.08 -4.39
CA GLN A 760 19.65 -57.22 -2.94
C GLN A 760 18.23 -57.35 -2.39
N ALA A 761 17.26 -56.56 -2.89
CA ALA A 761 15.87 -56.64 -2.45
C ALA A 761 15.24 -58.02 -2.74
N VAL A 762 15.45 -58.58 -3.94
CA VAL A 762 14.96 -59.91 -4.32
C VAL A 762 15.67 -61.01 -3.52
N SER A 763 17.01 -60.99 -3.46
CA SER A 763 17.77 -62.03 -2.73
C SER A 763 17.54 -62.01 -1.21
N GLN A 764 17.12 -60.87 -0.64
CA GLN A 764 16.69 -60.80 0.76
C GLN A 764 15.24 -61.21 0.99
N ALA A 765 14.38 -61.16 -0.04
CA ALA A 765 13.00 -61.66 0.02
C ALA A 765 12.90 -63.19 -0.11
N VAL A 766 13.86 -63.84 -0.79
CA VAL A 766 13.94 -65.30 -0.93
C VAL A 766 14.76 -65.91 0.22
N SER A 767 14.09 -66.57 1.16
CA SER A 767 14.68 -67.18 2.35
C SER A 767 14.05 -68.55 2.66
N GLU A 768 14.63 -69.33 3.55
CA GLU A 768 14.04 -70.61 4.01
C GLU A 768 12.65 -70.41 4.64
N ASP A 769 12.42 -69.28 5.34
CA ASP A 769 11.17 -69.00 6.05
C ASP A 769 10.08 -68.43 5.11
N THR A 770 10.49 -67.72 4.05
CA THR A 770 9.57 -67.15 3.04
C THR A 770 9.33 -68.07 1.85
N ARG A 771 10.23 -69.01 1.56
CA ARG A 771 10.13 -69.95 0.43
C ARG A 771 8.80 -70.72 0.38
N PRO A 772 8.27 -71.29 1.48
CA PRO A 772 6.96 -71.96 1.47
C PRO A 772 5.78 -71.03 1.13
N LEU A 773 5.94 -69.72 1.31
CA LEU A 773 4.95 -68.72 0.89
C LEU A 773 5.12 -68.42 -0.62
N LEU A 774 6.34 -68.18 -1.08
CA LEU A 774 6.63 -67.89 -2.50
C LEU A 774 6.20 -69.05 -3.43
N GLU A 775 6.52 -70.30 -3.07
CA GLU A 775 6.16 -71.49 -3.86
C GLU A 775 4.65 -71.69 -4.00
N GLN A 776 3.84 -71.11 -3.10
CA GLN A 776 2.37 -71.15 -3.17
C GLN A 776 1.74 -69.87 -3.74
N ALA A 777 2.41 -68.72 -3.62
CA ALA A 777 1.85 -67.39 -3.89
C ALA A 777 1.44 -67.14 -5.35
N GLY A 778 2.01 -67.86 -6.32
CA GLY A 778 1.84 -67.57 -7.76
C GLY A 778 0.41 -67.61 -8.31
N ALA A 779 -0.57 -68.10 -7.54
CA ALA A 779 -1.99 -68.12 -7.89
C ALA A 779 -2.92 -67.69 -6.73
N MET A 780 -2.41 -66.92 -5.75
CA MET A 780 -3.15 -66.53 -4.54
C MET A 780 -3.02 -65.03 -4.26
N THR A 781 -4.09 -64.38 -3.78
CA THR A 781 -4.00 -62.97 -3.36
C THR A 781 -3.30 -62.81 -2.01
N ASP A 782 -2.90 -61.59 -1.68
CA ASP A 782 -2.33 -61.18 -0.39
C ASP A 782 -3.21 -61.59 0.83
N LYS A 783 -4.52 -61.79 0.61
CA LYS A 783 -5.47 -62.28 1.62
C LYS A 783 -5.55 -63.81 1.65
N ASP A 784 -5.50 -64.47 0.49
CA ASP A 784 -5.54 -65.93 0.39
C ASP A 784 -4.26 -66.56 0.95
N ILE A 785 -3.11 -65.95 0.69
CA ILE A 785 -1.81 -66.31 1.28
C ILE A 785 -1.88 -66.17 2.81
N GLU A 786 -2.46 -65.09 3.32
CA GLU A 786 -2.65 -64.89 4.77
C GLU A 786 -3.55 -65.99 5.38
N ALA A 787 -4.67 -66.29 4.74
CA ALA A 787 -5.61 -67.32 5.19
C ALA A 787 -5.04 -68.75 5.06
N TRP A 788 -4.25 -69.03 4.02
CA TRP A 788 -3.54 -70.30 3.82
C TRP A 788 -2.43 -70.47 4.86
N ALA A 789 -1.61 -69.45 5.08
CA ALA A 789 -0.51 -69.49 6.05
C ALA A 789 -1.01 -69.61 7.49
N LYS A 790 -2.12 -68.92 7.85
CA LYS A 790 -2.82 -69.12 9.13
C LYS A 790 -3.32 -70.56 9.29
N ARG A 791 -3.99 -71.13 8.28
CA ARG A 791 -4.44 -72.54 8.29
C ARG A 791 -3.30 -73.55 8.40
N ARG A 792 -2.12 -73.22 7.84
CA ARG A 792 -0.92 -74.08 7.84
C ARG A 792 0.04 -73.80 9.01
N SER A 793 -0.39 -73.00 10.01
CA SER A 793 0.38 -72.60 11.19
C SER A 793 1.75 -71.97 10.91
N LEU A 794 1.92 -71.37 9.73
CA LEU A 794 3.15 -70.67 9.37
C LEU A 794 3.26 -69.36 10.15
N GLY A 795 4.48 -69.01 10.58
CA GLY A 795 4.77 -67.89 11.46
C GLY A 795 4.59 -66.48 10.87
N ILE A 796 3.68 -66.28 9.91
CA ILE A 796 3.57 -65.04 9.11
C ILE A 796 3.30 -63.76 9.91
N ALA A 797 2.73 -63.89 11.12
CA ALA A 797 2.45 -62.79 12.04
C ALA A 797 3.55 -62.59 13.11
N ARG A 798 4.58 -63.45 13.14
CA ARG A 798 5.76 -63.26 14.01
C ARG A 798 6.68 -62.19 13.40
N PRO A 799 7.43 -61.45 14.24
CA PRO A 799 8.39 -60.47 13.75
C PRO A 799 9.54 -61.17 13.02
N ALA A 800 9.94 -60.59 11.89
CA ALA A 800 11.00 -61.02 11.00
C ALA A 800 11.86 -59.83 10.58
N GLY A 801 13.14 -60.08 10.31
CA GLY A 801 14.11 -59.06 9.90
C GLY A 801 15.27 -59.64 9.11
N LEU A 802 16.28 -58.81 8.82
CA LEU A 802 17.48 -59.21 8.08
C LEU A 802 18.49 -59.97 8.96
N ALA A 803 18.22 -61.25 9.19
CA ALA A 803 19.05 -62.18 9.95
C ALA A 803 20.21 -62.76 9.10
N TYR A 804 21.29 -63.16 9.76
CA TYR A 804 22.47 -63.77 9.12
C TYR A 804 22.33 -65.30 9.12
N ARG A 805 22.32 -65.94 7.93
CA ARG A 805 22.16 -67.39 7.76
C ARG A 805 23.51 -68.12 7.71
N ARG A 806 23.50 -69.44 7.93
CA ARG A 806 24.68 -70.32 7.88
C ARG A 806 25.44 -70.28 6.54
N ASN A 807 24.78 -69.91 5.45
CA ASN A 807 25.36 -69.76 4.11
C ASN A 807 26.01 -68.38 3.86
N GLY A 808 26.25 -67.58 4.92
CA GLY A 808 26.89 -66.26 4.84
C GLY A 808 26.01 -65.15 4.26
N ARG A 809 24.77 -65.44 3.85
CA ARG A 809 23.84 -64.45 3.32
C ARG A 809 23.00 -63.85 4.45
N ARG A 810 22.72 -62.54 4.37
CA ARG A 810 21.56 -61.96 5.08
C ARG A 810 20.32 -62.10 4.20
N ALA A 811 19.22 -62.54 4.79
CA ALA A 811 17.90 -62.58 4.16
C ALA A 811 16.84 -62.36 5.25
N LEU A 812 15.57 -62.22 4.85
CA LEU A 812 14.46 -62.28 5.78
C LEU A 812 14.48 -63.58 6.59
N GLY A 813 14.12 -63.46 7.86
CA GLY A 813 13.97 -64.61 8.75
C GLY A 813 13.24 -64.21 10.02
N LEU A 814 12.57 -65.16 10.64
CA LEU A 814 11.95 -65.00 11.94
C LEU A 814 13.00 -64.56 12.97
N LEU A 815 12.66 -63.56 13.78
CA LEU A 815 13.50 -63.14 14.90
C LEU A 815 13.22 -64.09 16.08
N ASP A 816 14.23 -64.89 16.45
CA ASP A 816 14.14 -65.77 17.61
C ASP A 816 13.85 -64.96 18.88
N GLY A 817 12.86 -65.43 19.65
CA GLY A 817 12.21 -64.65 20.68
C GLY A 817 13.11 -64.37 21.89
N LYS A 818 13.77 -63.21 21.91
CA LYS A 818 14.10 -62.55 23.18
C LYS A 818 12.79 -62.10 23.83
N ALA A 819 12.46 -62.71 24.96
CA ALA A 819 11.45 -62.20 25.87
C ALA A 819 12.07 -61.11 26.76
N GLY A 820 11.33 -60.01 26.97
CA GLY A 820 11.78 -58.83 27.72
C GLY A 820 12.20 -57.70 26.79
#